data_AF-A0A7G6Y7W8-F1
#
_entry.id   AF-A0A7G6Y7W8-F1
#
_cell.length_a   1.000
_cell.length_b   1.000
_cell.length_c   1.000
_cell.angle_alpha   90.00
_cell.angle_beta   90.00
_cell.angle_gamma   90.00
#
_symmetry.space_group_name_H-M   'P 1'
#
loop_
_entity.id
_entity.type
_entity.pdbx_description
1 polymer ?
#
loop_
_entity_poly.entity_id
_entity_poly.type
_entity_poly.pdbx_seq_one_letter_code
_entity_poly.pdbx_strand_id
1 'polypeptide(L)'
;MSSLLYSIGRWAFRARKLVLSMWLLLLVLLAGGAIAFNQGTDNTFSIPGTESQEALDTLSRTFPQVSGTSAQIVVVAPKGETVDQAAIQDPVESTVTDLAKTAGVAGTTSPYSTTVKNLISDDRSAAIITVQLHGQQTTVPAETKTAIKDAGAALQKQLPSGSQTAVGGQLFSQNLPTISPTEGVGLLIAIVVLIITFGSILAAGMPLATALLGVGLSMALIFIATLFGPISSTTPLLALMLGLAVGIDYSLFIISRHQSQLKGGVDPEESAARAVATAGSAVLFAGITVIIALAGLAVAGIPFLTTMGLAASVAVGIAVLVALSLTPAFLGFAGARITPGHRAAKRAERAAKRAQAADPDAAEGAAPVPEPVTRSNPSLAHAATAEIPRGPFRTWVRAVTRFPIATVLAVVVALGIAAVPALQLRLALPDAGSHPKNDPARIAYDLVSEHFGPGYNGPLIVTGSIISSHDPLGLMKKLGAEIADLPGVAAVPLSTPNQNADTGIVQVVPTTAPDDPRTAQLVAELRSKHQHFLDEYGVDLKVTGTTAAQIDVSTRLGGALLPFGILVVGLSLVLLTMVFRSIAVPIKAALGYLLSVGVAFGAVTAVFEWGWFGDAVHLDKTGPVISFMPIILMGVLFGLAMDYEVFLVSRIREDYVHGGDARRAIQSGFVGSAKVVTAAAVIMISVFAAFVPEGDASIKPIALGLAVGVFVDAFIVRMTLVPAVLQLLGDKAWWMPRWLDRILPSFDVEGDGLQKELELADWPAPGSRSIAAADGLSVSARRTPILRDVSFRLGDGEALIVHGPDRTAALALLMAITGRTRIDGGTVKVAGFVLPTRGSAVRSRTSVVRLDHAETPVEDVRRALASSPVILGLDAADSLTDPVERRRVRVELGRAFADAAAAGRPFALVVSCVDPSGLDDLLPDTAEPTAVQLAVDSDGAAHGTPSRVLVDDHAETPDEPADHHPTAHLEKANAR
;
A
#
# COMPACT_ATOMS: atom_id res chain seq x y z
N MET A 1 8.49 15.21 4.93
CA MET A 1 8.34 14.15 3.92
C MET A 1 8.29 14.76 2.52
N SER A 2 7.33 15.66 2.25
CA SER A 2 7.20 16.45 1.01
C SER A 2 8.52 17.08 0.51
N SER A 3 9.31 17.70 1.39
CA SER A 3 10.62 18.28 1.02
C SER A 3 11.66 17.25 0.51
N LEU A 4 11.67 16.05 1.11
CA LEU A 4 12.57 14.97 0.69
C LEU A 4 12.12 14.41 -0.67
N LEU A 5 10.81 14.21 -0.85
CA LEU A 5 10.22 13.80 -2.12
C LEU A 5 10.44 14.85 -3.22
N TYR A 6 10.39 16.14 -2.91
CA TYR A 6 10.76 17.22 -3.84
C TYR A 6 12.21 17.07 -4.30
N SER A 7 13.14 16.84 -3.37
CA SER A 7 14.56 16.66 -3.70
C SER A 7 14.81 15.40 -4.55
N ILE A 8 14.14 14.28 -4.23
CA ILE A 8 14.20 13.04 -5.02
C ILE A 8 13.65 13.27 -6.43
N GLY A 9 12.48 13.89 -6.57
CA GLY A 9 11.87 14.19 -7.86
C GLY A 9 12.76 15.07 -8.74
N ARG A 10 13.35 16.12 -8.14
CA ARG A 10 14.28 17.02 -8.83
C ARG A 10 15.58 16.31 -9.25
N TRP A 11 16.15 15.51 -8.36
CA TRP A 11 17.35 14.73 -8.66
C TRP A 11 17.09 13.71 -9.76
N ALA A 12 16.00 12.94 -9.66
CA ALA A 12 15.65 11.93 -10.64
C ALA A 12 15.37 12.52 -12.03
N PHE A 13 14.75 13.70 -12.10
CA PHE A 13 14.54 14.43 -13.35
C PHE A 13 15.87 14.81 -14.02
N ARG A 14 16.84 15.35 -13.26
CA ARG A 14 18.16 15.75 -13.77
C ARG A 14 19.04 14.56 -14.12
N ALA A 15 19.08 13.57 -13.24
CA ALA A 15 19.88 12.35 -13.36
C ALA A 15 19.14 11.24 -14.13
N ARG A 16 18.17 11.58 -14.99
CA ARG A 16 17.26 10.65 -15.67
C ARG A 16 17.93 9.43 -16.33
N LYS A 17 19.12 9.62 -16.93
CA LYS A 17 19.89 8.52 -17.54
C LYS A 17 20.46 7.57 -16.50
N LEU A 18 21.01 8.11 -15.41
CA LEU A 18 21.59 7.35 -14.32
C LEU A 18 20.52 6.55 -13.58
N VAL A 19 19.37 7.16 -13.29
CA VAL A 19 18.23 6.48 -12.65
C VAL A 19 17.73 5.32 -13.50
N LEU A 20 17.51 5.56 -14.80
CA LEU A 20 17.09 4.49 -15.71
C LEU A 20 18.13 3.36 -15.79
N SER A 21 19.42 3.70 -15.90
CA SER A 21 20.47 2.68 -15.93
C SER A 21 20.58 1.88 -14.64
N MET A 22 20.37 2.52 -13.47
CA MET A 22 20.38 1.82 -12.19
C MET A 22 19.23 0.82 -12.08
N TRP A 23 18.01 1.20 -12.47
CA TRP A 23 16.87 0.29 -12.44
C TRP A 23 17.01 -0.86 -13.46
N LEU A 24 17.53 -0.57 -14.67
CA LEU A 24 17.80 -1.62 -15.65
C LEU A 24 18.92 -2.56 -15.19
N LEU A 25 20.00 -2.03 -14.61
CA LEU A 25 21.07 -2.84 -14.04
C LEU A 25 20.55 -3.71 -12.90
N LEU A 26 19.73 -3.15 -12.01
CA LEU A 26 19.11 -3.88 -10.92
C LEU A 26 18.21 -5.00 -11.44
N LEU A 27 17.39 -4.72 -12.48
CA LEU A 27 16.59 -5.75 -13.13
C LEU A 27 17.46 -6.86 -13.71
N VAL A 28 18.54 -6.54 -14.42
CA VAL A 28 19.44 -7.54 -15.02
C VAL A 28 20.13 -8.38 -13.94
N LEU A 29 20.60 -7.76 -12.85
CA LEU A 29 21.22 -8.46 -11.74
C LEU A 29 20.24 -9.39 -11.01
N LEU A 30 19.03 -8.91 -10.73
CA LEU A 30 18.00 -9.70 -10.07
C LEU A 30 17.46 -10.80 -10.99
N ALA A 31 17.24 -10.52 -12.28
CA ALA A 31 16.81 -11.54 -13.24
C ALA A 31 17.88 -12.62 -13.42
N GLY A 32 19.17 -12.24 -13.49
CA GLY A 32 20.28 -13.19 -13.52
C GLY A 32 20.34 -14.04 -12.25
N GLY A 33 20.14 -13.42 -11.07
CA GLY A 33 20.02 -14.12 -9.80
C GLY A 33 18.84 -15.08 -9.77
N ALA A 34 17.65 -14.66 -10.23
CA ALA A 34 16.47 -15.50 -10.30
C ALA A 34 16.72 -16.72 -11.20
N ILE A 35 17.31 -16.54 -12.38
CA ILE A 35 17.64 -17.66 -13.28
C ILE A 35 18.65 -18.61 -12.63
N ALA A 36 19.64 -18.09 -11.92
CA ALA A 36 20.69 -18.90 -11.28
C ALA A 36 20.20 -19.67 -10.03
N PHE A 37 19.22 -19.12 -9.31
CA PHE A 37 18.85 -19.58 -7.96
C PHE A 37 17.39 -20.06 -7.81
N ASN A 38 16.60 -20.08 -8.89
CA ASN A 38 15.22 -20.53 -8.87
C ASN A 38 15.12 -22.00 -8.42
N GLN A 39 14.45 -22.25 -7.29
CA GLN A 39 14.18 -23.59 -6.74
C GLN A 39 12.78 -24.12 -7.12
N GLY A 40 11.99 -23.34 -7.87
CA GLY A 40 10.61 -23.66 -8.21
C GLY A 40 9.60 -23.23 -7.14
N THR A 41 8.31 -23.31 -7.48
CA THR A 41 7.20 -22.99 -6.56
C THR A 41 6.59 -24.26 -5.97
N ASP A 42 6.09 -24.19 -4.73
CA ASP A 42 5.46 -25.29 -4.02
C ASP A 42 4.00 -24.97 -3.68
N ASN A 43 3.06 -25.81 -4.14
CA ASN A 43 1.61 -25.63 -3.98
C ASN A 43 1.03 -26.49 -2.85
N THR A 44 1.88 -27.07 -2.01
CA THR A 44 1.42 -27.86 -0.88
C THR A 44 0.94 -26.96 0.25
N PHE A 45 -0.37 -27.02 0.56
CA PHE A 45 -0.95 -26.32 1.69
C PHE A 45 -0.72 -27.12 2.98
N SER A 46 0.33 -26.78 3.73
CA SER A 46 0.54 -27.32 5.08
C SER A 46 0.35 -26.22 6.13
N ILE A 47 -0.25 -26.60 7.26
CA ILE A 47 -0.30 -25.74 8.45
C ILE A 47 0.26 -26.54 9.63
N PRO A 48 1.48 -26.22 10.09
CA PRO A 48 2.06 -26.86 11.26
C PRO A 48 1.14 -26.80 12.49
N GLY A 49 1.14 -27.90 13.25
CA GLY A 49 0.36 -28.04 14.48
C GLY A 49 -1.15 -28.24 14.27
N THR A 50 -1.61 -28.61 13.07
CA THR A 50 -2.95 -29.22 12.92
C THR A 50 -2.88 -30.72 13.19
N GLU A 51 -3.97 -31.30 13.67
CA GLU A 51 -4.08 -32.74 13.91
C GLU A 51 -3.80 -33.54 12.63
N SER A 52 -4.37 -33.11 11.50
CA SER A 52 -4.16 -33.75 10.20
C SER A 52 -2.68 -33.77 9.81
N GLN A 53 -1.96 -32.66 10.00
CA GLN A 53 -0.56 -32.53 9.60
C GLN A 53 0.35 -33.35 10.52
N GLU A 54 0.13 -33.31 11.84
CA GLU A 54 0.88 -34.14 12.78
C GLU A 54 0.72 -35.63 12.50
N ALA A 55 -0.49 -36.05 12.15
CA ALA A 55 -0.79 -37.42 11.77
C ALA A 55 -0.17 -37.80 10.41
N LEU A 56 -0.17 -36.90 9.41
CA LEU A 56 0.56 -37.09 8.14
C LEU A 56 2.07 -37.23 8.39
N ASP A 57 2.65 -36.35 9.22
CA ASP A 57 4.08 -36.36 9.55
C ASP A 57 4.46 -37.66 10.27
N THR A 58 3.60 -38.14 11.17
CA THR A 58 3.79 -39.43 11.86
C THR A 58 3.71 -40.60 10.89
N LEU A 59 2.66 -40.64 10.04
CA LEU A 59 2.51 -41.66 9.00
C LEU A 59 3.71 -41.67 8.03
N SER A 60 4.27 -40.51 7.71
CA SER A 60 5.46 -40.44 6.83
C SER A 60 6.70 -41.13 7.42
N ARG A 61 6.75 -41.29 8.75
CA ARG A 61 7.84 -41.96 9.47
C ARG A 61 7.53 -43.44 9.73
N THR A 62 6.30 -43.76 10.13
CA THR A 62 5.92 -45.12 10.58
C THR A 62 5.23 -45.96 9.51
N PHE A 63 4.64 -45.32 8.49
CA PHE A 63 3.96 -45.99 7.38
C PHE A 63 4.09 -45.21 6.04
N PRO A 64 5.32 -45.04 5.49
CA PRO A 64 5.57 -44.17 4.33
C PRO A 64 4.82 -44.55 3.05
N GLN A 65 4.38 -45.81 2.96
CA GLN A 65 3.65 -46.39 1.83
C GLN A 65 2.23 -45.81 1.69
N VAL A 66 1.72 -45.07 2.68
CA VAL A 66 0.33 -44.55 2.68
C VAL A 66 0.29 -43.02 2.83
N SER A 67 1.43 -42.38 3.10
CA SER A 67 1.53 -40.94 3.37
C SER A 67 1.97 -40.08 2.17
N GLY A 68 2.45 -40.68 1.08
CA GLY A 68 2.94 -39.94 -0.10
C GLY A 68 1.84 -39.41 -1.02
N THR A 69 2.22 -38.72 -2.09
CA THR A 69 1.27 -38.33 -3.16
C THR A 69 0.82 -39.55 -3.96
N SER A 70 -0.49 -39.65 -4.21
CA SER A 70 -1.04 -40.69 -5.08
C SER A 70 -1.40 -40.18 -6.48
N ALA A 71 -1.27 -41.05 -7.47
CA ALA A 71 -1.87 -40.94 -8.79
C ALA A 71 -2.82 -42.11 -9.01
N GLN A 72 -3.81 -41.93 -9.87
CA GLN A 72 -4.82 -42.93 -10.17
C GLN A 72 -5.00 -43.07 -11.67
N ILE A 73 -5.26 -44.29 -12.13
CA ILE A 73 -5.73 -44.56 -13.49
C ILE A 73 -7.07 -45.27 -13.36
N VAL A 74 -8.12 -44.62 -13.83
CA VAL A 74 -9.49 -45.13 -13.82
C VAL A 74 -9.72 -45.82 -15.16
N VAL A 75 -10.29 -47.02 -15.14
CA VAL A 75 -10.63 -47.81 -16.31
C VAL A 75 -12.10 -48.15 -16.25
N VAL A 76 -12.84 -47.85 -17.31
CA VAL A 76 -14.27 -48.15 -17.45
C VAL A 76 -14.46 -49.09 -18.64
N ALA A 77 -15.16 -50.19 -18.38
CA ALA A 77 -15.50 -51.20 -19.37
C ALA A 77 -16.57 -50.67 -20.35
N PRO A 78 -16.66 -51.23 -21.57
CA PRO A 78 -17.73 -50.92 -22.50
C PRO A 78 -19.11 -51.19 -21.90
N LYS A 79 -20.14 -50.49 -22.38
CA LYS A 79 -21.52 -50.67 -21.88
C LYS A 79 -21.96 -52.13 -22.00
N GLY A 80 -22.27 -52.76 -20.86
CA GLY A 80 -22.73 -54.15 -20.77
C GLY A 80 -21.61 -55.19 -20.59
N GLU A 81 -20.35 -54.75 -20.59
CA GLU A 81 -19.18 -55.58 -20.23
C GLU A 81 -18.72 -55.27 -18.80
N THR A 82 -17.84 -56.11 -18.27
CA THR A 82 -17.28 -55.98 -16.91
C THR A 82 -15.77 -55.94 -16.97
N VAL A 83 -15.15 -55.29 -15.98
CA VAL A 83 -13.68 -55.16 -15.93
C VAL A 83 -12.95 -56.49 -15.74
N ASP A 84 -13.64 -57.54 -15.28
CA ASP A 84 -13.06 -58.89 -15.06
C ASP A 84 -12.80 -59.69 -16.34
N GLN A 85 -13.25 -59.19 -17.49
CA GLN A 85 -12.94 -59.87 -18.73
C GLN A 85 -11.43 -59.84 -18.98
N ALA A 86 -10.85 -60.96 -19.42
CA ALA A 86 -9.41 -61.06 -19.66
C ALA A 86 -8.88 -59.96 -20.61
N ALA A 87 -9.70 -59.51 -21.56
CA ALA A 87 -9.38 -58.42 -22.48
C ALA A 87 -9.16 -57.04 -21.79
N ILE A 88 -9.63 -56.87 -20.55
CA ILE A 88 -9.46 -55.67 -19.72
C ILE A 88 -8.50 -55.97 -18.55
N GLN A 89 -8.68 -57.11 -17.89
CA GLN A 89 -7.86 -57.52 -16.74
C GLN A 89 -6.38 -57.68 -17.08
N ASP A 90 -6.02 -58.36 -18.18
CA ASP A 90 -4.62 -58.62 -18.53
C ASP A 90 -3.85 -57.33 -18.86
N PRO A 91 -4.37 -56.39 -19.67
CA PRO A 91 -3.74 -55.08 -19.88
C PRO A 91 -3.60 -54.25 -18.60
N VAL A 92 -4.59 -54.31 -17.71
CA VAL A 92 -4.55 -53.59 -16.42
C VAL A 92 -3.43 -54.12 -15.53
N GLU A 93 -3.33 -55.44 -15.34
CA GLU A 93 -2.27 -56.06 -14.54
C GLU A 93 -0.87 -55.85 -15.15
N SER A 94 -0.75 -55.87 -16.48
CA SER A 94 0.50 -55.51 -17.16
C SER A 94 0.89 -54.06 -16.84
N THR A 95 -0.08 -53.13 -16.90
CA THR A 95 0.16 -51.71 -16.62
C THR A 95 0.57 -51.49 -15.16
N VAL A 96 -0.06 -52.19 -14.20
CA VAL A 96 0.33 -52.16 -12.78
C VAL A 96 1.78 -52.60 -12.59
N THR A 97 2.18 -53.67 -13.29
CA THR A 97 3.54 -54.25 -13.22
C THR A 97 4.59 -53.31 -13.82
N ASP A 98 4.25 -52.59 -14.88
CA ASP A 98 5.17 -51.64 -15.52
C ASP A 98 5.28 -50.33 -14.73
N LEU A 99 4.18 -49.83 -14.18
CA LEU A 99 4.18 -48.68 -13.28
C LEU A 99 5.01 -48.94 -12.01
N ALA A 100 4.98 -50.17 -11.47
CA ALA A 100 5.80 -50.55 -10.32
C ALA A 100 7.32 -50.43 -10.56
N LYS A 101 7.77 -50.51 -11.82
CA LYS A 101 9.19 -50.37 -12.21
C LYS A 101 9.59 -48.93 -12.47
N THR A 102 8.65 -47.99 -12.47
CA THR A 102 8.90 -46.58 -12.81
C THR A 102 9.65 -45.89 -11.67
N ALA A 103 10.71 -45.15 -12.00
CA ALA A 103 11.49 -44.41 -11.01
C ALA A 103 10.61 -43.37 -10.28
N GLY A 104 10.66 -43.37 -8.94
CA GLY A 104 9.88 -42.49 -8.07
C GLY A 104 8.55 -43.07 -7.57
N VAL A 105 8.13 -44.24 -8.07
CA VAL A 105 6.96 -44.98 -7.57
C VAL A 105 7.33 -45.78 -6.32
N ALA A 106 6.62 -45.52 -5.22
CA ALA A 106 6.78 -46.22 -3.94
C ALA A 106 6.01 -47.56 -3.91
N GLY A 107 4.93 -47.65 -4.67
CA GLY A 107 4.14 -48.86 -4.81
C GLY A 107 2.97 -48.66 -5.76
N THR A 108 2.47 -49.75 -6.31
CA THR A 108 1.24 -49.78 -7.11
C THR A 108 0.27 -50.77 -6.49
N THR A 109 -1.02 -50.44 -6.54
CA THR A 109 -2.09 -51.32 -6.07
C THR A 109 -2.96 -51.71 -7.26
N SER A 110 -3.04 -53.02 -7.53
CA SER A 110 -3.94 -53.57 -8.53
C SER A 110 -5.40 -53.48 -8.06
N PRO A 111 -6.35 -53.18 -8.96
CA PRO A 111 -7.78 -53.28 -8.67
C PRO A 111 -8.22 -54.69 -8.23
N TYR A 112 -7.49 -55.73 -8.65
CA TYR A 112 -7.79 -57.13 -8.37
C TYR A 112 -7.04 -57.68 -7.13
N SER A 113 -6.42 -56.79 -6.35
CA SER A 113 -5.73 -57.16 -5.11
C SER A 113 -6.68 -57.77 -4.08
N THR A 114 -6.22 -58.79 -3.35
CA THR A 114 -6.97 -59.38 -2.23
C THR A 114 -6.85 -58.57 -0.94
N THR A 115 -5.85 -57.67 -0.87
CA THR A 115 -5.51 -56.89 0.33
C THR A 115 -6.30 -55.58 0.42
N VAL A 116 -6.53 -54.92 -0.72
CA VAL A 116 -7.26 -53.65 -0.79
C VAL A 116 -8.58 -53.90 -1.51
N LYS A 117 -9.69 -53.71 -0.78
CA LYS A 117 -11.04 -53.93 -1.32
C LYS A 117 -11.56 -52.67 -2.00
N ASN A 118 -12.65 -52.80 -2.74
CA ASN A 118 -13.41 -51.69 -3.34
C ASN A 118 -12.63 -50.81 -4.34
N LEU A 119 -11.66 -51.40 -5.04
CA LEU A 119 -11.01 -50.78 -6.22
C LEU A 119 -11.70 -51.15 -7.54
N ILE A 120 -12.74 -51.98 -7.46
CA ILE A 120 -13.68 -52.31 -8.54
C ILE A 120 -15.06 -51.84 -8.09
N SER A 121 -15.83 -51.21 -8.98
CA SER A 121 -17.18 -50.72 -8.68
C SER A 121 -18.13 -51.87 -8.34
N ASP A 122 -19.21 -51.58 -7.61
CA ASP A 122 -20.18 -52.60 -7.18
C ASP A 122 -20.86 -53.31 -8.37
N ASP A 123 -21.09 -52.58 -9.46
CA ASP A 123 -21.61 -53.07 -10.74
C ASP A 123 -20.53 -53.67 -11.65
N ARG A 124 -19.27 -53.65 -11.21
CA ARG A 124 -18.08 -54.18 -11.90
C ARG A 124 -17.84 -53.56 -13.28
N SER A 125 -18.36 -52.36 -13.53
CA SER A 125 -18.14 -51.62 -14.77
C SER A 125 -16.85 -50.79 -14.78
N ALA A 126 -16.26 -50.51 -13.60
CA ALA A 126 -15.06 -49.69 -13.49
C ALA A 126 -14.04 -50.24 -12.48
N ALA A 127 -12.77 -49.92 -12.72
CA ALA A 127 -11.61 -50.31 -11.89
C ALA A 127 -10.64 -49.13 -11.70
N ILE A 128 -10.00 -49.04 -10.54
CA ILE A 128 -9.03 -47.98 -10.20
C ILE A 128 -7.66 -48.60 -9.91
N ILE A 129 -6.67 -48.26 -10.72
CA ILE A 129 -5.26 -48.52 -10.44
C ILE A 129 -4.75 -47.37 -9.57
N THR A 130 -4.17 -47.68 -8.42
CA THR A 130 -3.57 -46.67 -7.53
C THR A 130 -2.05 -46.74 -7.61
N VAL A 131 -1.40 -45.60 -7.82
CA VAL A 131 0.06 -45.45 -7.88
C VAL A 131 0.49 -44.52 -6.77
N GLN A 132 1.27 -45.04 -5.84
CA GLN A 132 1.83 -44.27 -4.74
C GLN A 132 3.23 -43.80 -5.09
N LEU A 133 3.52 -42.50 -4.89
CA LEU A 133 4.81 -41.89 -5.23
C LEU A 133 5.60 -41.53 -3.98
N HIS A 134 6.92 -41.52 -4.13
CA HIS A 134 7.80 -40.93 -3.12
C HIS A 134 7.75 -39.40 -3.19
N GLY A 135 7.57 -38.75 -2.04
CA GLY A 135 7.57 -37.29 -1.93
C GLY A 135 6.21 -36.62 -2.17
N GLN A 136 6.24 -35.30 -2.32
CA GLN A 136 5.07 -34.42 -2.48
C GLN A 136 4.84 -34.07 -3.95
N GLN A 137 3.61 -33.64 -4.30
CA GLN A 137 3.15 -33.40 -5.68
C GLN A 137 4.08 -32.50 -6.52
N THR A 138 4.68 -31.49 -5.90
CA THR A 138 5.59 -30.52 -6.54
C THR A 138 7.01 -31.05 -6.71
N THR A 139 7.44 -31.99 -5.87
CA THR A 139 8.76 -32.62 -5.92
C THR A 139 8.85 -33.80 -6.89
N VAL A 140 7.70 -34.33 -7.35
CA VAL A 140 7.67 -35.44 -8.31
C VAL A 140 8.23 -34.98 -9.67
N PRO A 141 9.27 -35.66 -10.22
CA PRO A 141 9.87 -35.29 -11.50
C PRO A 141 8.87 -35.27 -12.66
N ALA A 142 9.07 -34.36 -13.62
CA ALA A 142 8.26 -34.28 -14.83
C ALA A 142 8.29 -35.57 -15.66
N GLU A 143 9.40 -36.30 -15.61
CA GLU A 143 9.55 -37.61 -16.26
C GLU A 143 8.58 -38.64 -15.69
N THR A 144 8.47 -38.73 -14.36
CA THR A 144 7.52 -39.66 -13.69
C THR A 144 6.07 -39.28 -13.99
N LYS A 145 5.74 -37.98 -14.01
CA LYS A 145 4.39 -37.50 -14.40
C LYS A 145 4.05 -37.90 -15.83
N THR A 146 5.01 -37.76 -16.75
CA THR A 146 4.85 -38.14 -18.16
C THR A 146 4.71 -39.65 -18.30
N ALA A 147 5.52 -40.43 -17.59
CA ALA A 147 5.45 -41.89 -17.61
C ALA A 147 4.08 -42.43 -17.17
N ILE A 148 3.47 -41.85 -16.13
CA ILE A 148 2.12 -42.25 -15.67
C ILE A 148 1.05 -41.86 -16.71
N LYS A 149 1.16 -40.68 -17.33
CA LYS A 149 0.25 -40.26 -18.41
C LYS A 149 0.36 -41.18 -19.63
N ASP A 150 1.59 -41.51 -20.02
CA ASP A 150 1.87 -42.39 -21.16
C ASP A 150 1.37 -43.81 -20.89
N ALA A 151 1.50 -44.31 -19.65
CA ALA A 151 0.95 -45.60 -19.24
C ALA A 151 -0.58 -45.64 -19.36
N GLY A 152 -1.28 -44.59 -18.92
CA GLY A 152 -2.73 -44.48 -19.12
C GLY A 152 -3.12 -44.42 -20.60
N ALA A 153 -2.40 -43.64 -21.40
CA ALA A 153 -2.64 -43.55 -22.84
C ALA A 153 -2.32 -44.86 -23.59
N ALA A 154 -1.31 -45.61 -23.14
CA ALA A 154 -0.99 -46.93 -23.68
C ALA A 154 -2.08 -47.95 -23.32
N LEU A 155 -2.55 -47.93 -22.07
CA LEU A 155 -3.65 -48.77 -21.60
C LEU A 155 -4.93 -48.51 -22.41
N GLN A 156 -5.28 -47.24 -22.67
CA GLN A 156 -6.41 -46.88 -23.53
C GLN A 156 -6.40 -47.57 -24.91
N LYS A 157 -5.20 -47.74 -25.50
CA LYS A 157 -5.03 -48.34 -26.84
C LYS A 157 -5.12 -49.86 -26.83
N GLN A 158 -4.84 -50.49 -25.69
CA GLN A 158 -4.90 -51.94 -25.52
C GLN A 158 -6.31 -52.44 -25.17
N LEU A 159 -7.16 -51.56 -24.64
CA LEU A 159 -8.51 -51.89 -24.22
C LEU A 159 -9.50 -52.01 -25.39
N PRO A 160 -10.58 -52.79 -25.23
CA PRO A 160 -11.65 -52.92 -26.24
C PRO A 160 -12.28 -51.58 -26.64
N SER A 161 -12.75 -51.50 -27.88
CA SER A 161 -13.49 -50.35 -28.40
C SER A 161 -14.69 -50.00 -27.52
N GLY A 162 -14.76 -48.76 -27.04
CA GLY A 162 -15.81 -48.31 -26.11
C GLY A 162 -15.38 -48.28 -24.64
N SER A 163 -14.18 -48.77 -24.31
CA SER A 163 -13.57 -48.59 -22.99
C SER A 163 -13.03 -47.17 -22.83
N GLN A 164 -13.06 -46.66 -21.61
CA GLN A 164 -12.52 -45.34 -21.29
C GLN A 164 -11.48 -45.43 -20.19
N THR A 165 -10.40 -44.66 -20.32
CA THR A 165 -9.37 -44.52 -19.31
C THR A 165 -9.10 -43.05 -19.05
N ALA A 166 -8.82 -42.73 -17.79
CA ALA A 166 -8.45 -41.38 -17.40
C ALA A 166 -7.41 -41.43 -16.28
N VAL A 167 -6.44 -40.53 -16.37
CA VAL A 167 -5.36 -40.40 -15.39
C VAL A 167 -5.69 -39.24 -14.47
N GLY A 168 -5.72 -39.49 -13.17
CA GLY A 168 -6.09 -38.53 -12.14
C GLY A 168 -5.40 -38.81 -10.80
N GLY A 169 -6.08 -38.52 -9.71
CA GLY A 169 -5.52 -38.58 -8.35
C GLY A 169 -4.78 -37.29 -7.97
N GLN A 170 -4.23 -37.27 -6.74
CA GLN A 170 -3.66 -36.08 -6.12
C GLN A 170 -2.58 -35.43 -6.98
N LEU A 171 -1.74 -36.23 -7.65
CA LEU A 171 -0.64 -35.74 -8.50
C LEU A 171 -1.09 -34.78 -9.61
N PHE A 172 -2.27 -35.03 -10.19
CA PHE A 172 -2.83 -34.26 -11.32
C PHE A 172 -3.98 -33.35 -10.91
N SER A 173 -4.32 -33.30 -9.61
CA SER A 173 -5.44 -32.51 -9.09
C SER A 173 -5.16 -31.02 -8.96
N GLN A 174 -3.93 -30.57 -9.25
CA GLN A 174 -3.57 -29.15 -9.27
C GLN A 174 -2.81 -28.84 -10.56
N ASN A 175 -3.36 -27.95 -11.38
CA ASN A 175 -2.68 -27.45 -12.57
C ASN A 175 -1.73 -26.31 -12.22
N LEU A 176 -0.54 -26.31 -12.82
CA LEU A 176 0.37 -25.16 -12.77
C LEU A 176 -0.21 -24.05 -13.65
N PRO A 177 -0.40 -22.83 -13.13
CA PRO A 177 -0.90 -21.73 -13.94
C PRO A 177 0.05 -21.42 -15.10
N THR A 178 -0.49 -21.27 -16.30
CA THR A 178 0.25 -20.81 -17.48
C THR A 178 -0.13 -19.37 -17.82
N ILE A 179 0.84 -18.57 -18.25
CA ILE A 179 0.61 -17.19 -18.69
C ILE A 179 -0.34 -17.21 -19.89
N SER A 180 -1.46 -16.52 -19.74
CA SER A 180 -2.51 -16.48 -20.75
C SER A 180 -2.30 -15.32 -21.73
N PRO A 181 -2.57 -15.49 -23.04
CA PRO A 181 -2.68 -14.38 -23.99
C PRO A 181 -3.70 -13.30 -23.57
N THR A 182 -4.70 -13.66 -22.75
CA THR A 182 -5.75 -12.74 -22.31
C THR A 182 -5.27 -11.67 -21.34
N GLU A 183 -4.14 -11.87 -20.65
CA GLU A 183 -3.49 -10.82 -19.84
C GLU A 183 -3.18 -9.57 -20.70
N GLY A 184 -2.86 -9.77 -21.98
CA GLY A 184 -2.62 -8.70 -22.94
C GLY A 184 -3.85 -7.83 -23.24
N VAL A 185 -5.07 -8.36 -23.04
CA VAL A 185 -6.31 -7.62 -23.27
C VAL A 185 -6.51 -6.56 -22.20
N GLY A 186 -6.30 -6.90 -20.92
CA GLY A 186 -6.36 -5.93 -19.82
C GLY A 186 -5.36 -4.79 -20.02
N LEU A 187 -4.15 -5.14 -20.49
CA LEU A 187 -3.11 -4.18 -20.83
C LEU A 187 -3.49 -3.27 -22.00
N LEU A 188 -4.11 -3.83 -23.04
CA LEU A 188 -4.58 -3.07 -24.20
C LEU A 188 -5.66 -2.06 -23.79
N ILE A 189 -6.62 -2.47 -22.95
CA ILE A 189 -7.65 -1.58 -22.43
C ILE A 189 -7.01 -0.47 -21.57
N ALA A 190 -6.04 -0.82 -20.71
CA ALA A 190 -5.30 0.16 -19.93
C ALA A 190 -4.60 1.20 -20.83
N ILE A 191 -3.96 0.77 -21.91
CA ILE A 191 -3.33 1.68 -22.90
C ILE A 191 -4.38 2.63 -23.50
N VAL A 192 -5.53 2.12 -23.93
CA VAL A 192 -6.61 2.94 -24.52
C VAL A 192 -7.10 3.98 -23.51
N VAL A 193 -7.38 3.57 -22.27
CA VAL A 193 -7.84 4.46 -21.20
C VAL A 193 -6.78 5.52 -20.86
N LEU A 194 -5.51 5.15 -20.78
CA LEU A 194 -4.41 6.08 -20.54
C LEU A 194 -4.25 7.10 -21.68
N ILE A 195 -4.39 6.67 -22.94
CA ILE A 195 -4.38 7.56 -24.12
C ILE A 195 -5.52 8.57 -24.04
N ILE A 196 -6.74 8.13 -23.71
CA ILE A 196 -7.91 9.00 -23.55
C ILE A 196 -7.70 9.98 -22.38
N THR A 197 -7.13 9.50 -21.28
CA THR A 197 -6.94 10.29 -20.05
C THR A 197 -5.97 11.44 -20.27
N PHE A 198 -4.81 11.13 -20.86
CA PHE A 198 -3.71 12.08 -21.05
C PHE A 198 -3.72 12.82 -22.39
N GLY A 199 -4.41 12.30 -23.41
CA GLY A 199 -4.42 12.87 -24.76
C GLY A 199 -3.05 12.81 -25.45
N SER A 200 -2.16 11.90 -25.01
CA SER A 200 -0.80 11.74 -25.54
C SER A 200 -0.31 10.30 -25.38
N ILE A 201 0.13 9.68 -26.48
CA ILE A 201 0.67 8.30 -26.49
C ILE A 201 1.94 8.22 -25.62
N LEU A 202 2.81 9.23 -25.68
CA LEU A 202 4.01 9.28 -24.86
C LEU A 202 3.67 9.34 -23.37
N ALA A 203 2.63 10.10 -23.01
CA ALA A 203 2.15 10.17 -21.63
C ALA A 203 1.56 8.84 -21.15
N ALA A 204 0.83 8.14 -22.02
CA ALA A 204 0.23 6.84 -21.73
C ALA A 204 1.26 5.71 -21.62
N GLY A 205 2.36 5.76 -22.39
CA GLY A 205 3.41 4.74 -22.36
C GLY A 205 4.24 4.75 -21.08
N MET A 206 4.37 5.89 -20.39
CA MET A 206 5.20 6.00 -19.18
C MET A 206 4.67 5.17 -18.00
N PRO A 207 3.39 5.28 -17.55
CA PRO A 207 2.87 4.43 -16.48
C PRO A 207 3.05 2.94 -16.77
N LEU A 208 2.79 2.53 -18.02
CA LEU A 208 2.93 1.15 -18.44
C LEU A 208 4.37 0.66 -18.35
N ALA A 209 5.33 1.42 -18.87
CA ALA A 209 6.75 1.08 -18.81
C ALA A 209 7.25 0.97 -17.37
N THR A 210 6.83 1.88 -16.48
CA THR A 210 7.18 1.82 -15.06
C THR A 210 6.58 0.60 -14.37
N ALA A 211 5.32 0.27 -14.66
CA ALA A 211 4.63 -0.87 -14.06
C ALA A 211 5.26 -2.20 -14.49
N LEU A 212 5.54 -2.38 -15.79
CA LEU A 212 6.20 -3.57 -16.32
C LEU A 212 7.60 -3.78 -15.73
N LEU A 213 8.38 -2.71 -15.57
CA LEU A 213 9.69 -2.79 -14.94
C LEU A 213 9.56 -3.18 -13.45
N GLY A 214 8.64 -2.55 -12.71
CA GLY A 214 8.39 -2.87 -11.31
C GLY A 214 7.94 -4.32 -11.09
N VAL A 215 7.04 -4.82 -11.95
CA VAL A 215 6.61 -6.22 -11.97
C VAL A 215 7.78 -7.15 -12.26
N GLY A 216 8.61 -6.84 -13.26
CA GLY A 216 9.78 -7.65 -13.60
C GLY A 216 10.76 -7.81 -12.43
N LEU A 217 11.03 -6.71 -11.70
CA LEU A 217 11.85 -6.78 -10.48
C LEU A 217 11.19 -7.58 -9.37
N SER A 218 9.89 -7.37 -9.15
CA SER A 218 9.13 -8.09 -8.12
C SER A 218 9.15 -9.59 -8.39
N MET A 219 8.95 -9.98 -9.64
CA MET A 219 9.00 -11.37 -10.08
C MET A 219 10.38 -11.98 -9.86
N ALA A 220 11.45 -11.27 -10.24
CA ALA A 220 12.81 -11.72 -10.00
C ALA A 220 13.11 -11.92 -8.51
N LEU A 221 12.65 -11.01 -7.64
CA LEU A 221 12.80 -11.15 -6.19
C LEU A 221 12.00 -12.31 -5.61
N ILE A 222 10.78 -12.55 -6.11
CA ILE A 222 9.97 -13.70 -5.69
C ILE A 222 10.68 -15.01 -6.04
N PHE A 223 11.23 -15.14 -7.26
CA PHE A 223 11.98 -16.33 -7.64
C PHE A 223 13.33 -16.48 -6.91
N ILE A 224 13.99 -15.38 -6.53
CA ILE A 224 15.15 -15.46 -5.63
C ILE A 224 14.71 -15.91 -4.24
N ALA A 225 13.54 -15.44 -3.78
CA ALA A 225 13.04 -15.74 -2.44
C ALA A 225 12.73 -17.24 -2.23
N THR A 226 12.59 -18.03 -3.30
CA THR A 226 12.44 -19.50 -3.21
C THR A 226 13.65 -20.17 -2.53
N LEU A 227 14.81 -19.49 -2.48
CA LEU A 227 15.98 -19.96 -1.71
C LEU A 227 15.74 -19.99 -0.20
N PHE A 228 14.90 -19.10 0.32
CA PHE A 228 14.71 -18.93 1.76
C PHE A 228 13.50 -19.70 2.29
N GLY A 229 12.62 -20.18 1.40
CA GLY A 229 11.46 -20.98 1.77
C GLY A 229 10.53 -21.27 0.60
N PRO A 230 9.54 -22.17 0.79
CA PRO A 230 8.58 -22.52 -0.23
C PRO A 230 7.67 -21.33 -0.56
N ILE A 231 7.46 -21.09 -1.86
CA ILE A 231 6.58 -20.04 -2.38
C ILE A 231 5.52 -20.69 -3.26
N SER A 232 4.24 -20.40 -2.99
CA SER A 232 3.12 -20.87 -3.82
C SER A 232 3.13 -20.26 -5.21
N SER A 233 2.74 -21.03 -6.22
CA SER A 233 2.62 -20.56 -7.61
C SER A 233 1.57 -19.45 -7.79
N THR A 234 0.64 -19.29 -6.84
CA THR A 234 -0.32 -18.19 -6.81
C THR A 234 0.35 -16.85 -6.46
N THR A 235 1.48 -16.88 -5.73
CA THR A 235 2.18 -15.66 -5.27
C THR A 235 2.72 -14.81 -6.43
N PRO A 236 3.45 -15.37 -7.42
CA PRO A 236 3.82 -14.66 -8.65
C PRO A 236 2.65 -13.97 -9.37
N LEU A 237 1.51 -14.66 -9.49
CA LEU A 237 0.33 -14.13 -10.20
C LEU A 237 -0.31 -12.96 -9.46
N LEU A 238 -0.44 -13.08 -8.14
CA LEU A 238 -0.92 -11.97 -7.32
C LEU A 238 0.03 -10.78 -7.38
N ALA A 239 1.34 -11.01 -7.35
CA ALA A 239 2.34 -9.95 -7.49
C ALA A 239 2.29 -9.27 -8.85
N LEU A 240 2.09 -10.02 -9.94
CA LEU A 240 1.88 -9.49 -11.29
C LEU A 240 0.61 -8.62 -11.34
N MET A 241 -0.51 -9.18 -10.89
CA MET A 241 -1.82 -8.55 -10.93
C MET A 241 -1.85 -7.25 -10.09
N LEU A 242 -1.33 -7.29 -8.86
CA LEU A 242 -1.23 -6.13 -7.98
C LEU A 242 -0.18 -5.13 -8.45
N GLY A 243 1.00 -5.62 -8.86
CA GLY A 243 2.10 -4.78 -9.33
C GLY A 243 1.75 -3.98 -10.57
N LEU A 244 1.00 -4.57 -11.51
CA LEU A 244 0.47 -3.86 -12.68
C LEU A 244 -0.57 -2.82 -12.27
N ALA A 245 -1.61 -3.20 -11.52
CA ALA A 245 -2.69 -2.30 -11.14
C ALA A 245 -2.16 -1.09 -10.35
N VAL A 246 -1.44 -1.36 -9.26
CA VAL A 246 -0.89 -0.34 -8.36
C VAL A 246 0.19 0.49 -9.04
N GLY A 247 1.09 -0.15 -9.80
CA GLY A 247 2.18 0.54 -10.49
C GLY A 247 1.69 1.51 -11.58
N ILE A 248 0.66 1.14 -12.34
CA ILE A 248 0.06 2.03 -13.32
C ILE A 248 -0.61 3.22 -12.62
N ASP A 249 -1.38 2.98 -11.57
CA ASP A 249 -2.13 4.00 -10.84
C ASP A 249 -1.22 5.03 -10.18
N TYR A 250 -0.16 4.59 -9.51
CA TYR A 250 0.77 5.50 -8.83
C TYR A 250 1.52 6.42 -9.80
N SER A 251 1.98 5.87 -10.92
CA SER A 251 2.56 6.69 -11.99
C SER A 251 1.54 7.62 -12.64
N LEU A 252 0.30 7.17 -12.83
CA LEU A 252 -0.81 7.96 -13.39
C LEU A 252 -1.08 9.23 -12.56
N PHE A 253 -1.14 9.13 -11.23
CA PHE A 253 -1.36 10.30 -10.36
C PHE A 253 -0.23 11.33 -10.44
N ILE A 254 1.04 10.87 -10.39
CA ILE A 254 2.21 11.77 -10.47
C ILE A 254 2.25 12.46 -11.84
N ILE A 255 2.03 11.72 -12.94
CA ILE A 255 2.04 12.27 -14.30
C ILE A 255 0.86 13.22 -14.50
N SER A 256 -0.33 12.91 -13.97
CA SER A 256 -1.49 13.79 -14.05
C SER A 256 -1.25 15.13 -13.34
N ARG A 257 -0.64 15.09 -12.14
CA ARG A 257 -0.26 16.31 -11.40
C ARG A 257 0.77 17.14 -12.17
N HIS A 258 1.80 16.49 -12.72
CA HIS A 258 2.81 17.15 -13.57
C HIS A 258 2.18 17.81 -14.81
N GLN A 259 1.26 17.13 -15.50
CA GLN A 259 0.53 17.69 -16.64
C GLN A 259 -0.30 18.91 -16.26
N SER A 260 -0.99 18.87 -15.12
CA SER A 260 -1.77 20.00 -14.63
C SER A 260 -0.88 21.21 -14.36
N GLN A 261 0.30 21.00 -13.77
CA GLN A 261 1.27 22.05 -13.46
C GLN A 261 1.92 22.63 -14.72
N LEU A 262 2.26 21.80 -15.72
CA LEU A 262 2.75 22.26 -17.02
C LEU A 262 1.72 23.12 -17.75
N LYS A 263 0.42 22.79 -17.67
CA LYS A 263 -0.66 23.63 -18.22
C LYS A 263 -0.76 24.98 -17.50
N GLY A 264 -0.40 25.03 -16.22
CA GLY A 264 -0.29 26.25 -15.44
C GLY A 264 0.98 27.07 -15.72
N GLY A 265 1.87 26.62 -16.62
CA GLY A 265 3.09 27.34 -17.01
C GLY A 265 4.31 27.07 -16.13
N VAL A 266 4.26 26.10 -15.21
CA VAL A 266 5.40 25.73 -14.38
C VAL A 266 6.49 25.03 -15.23
N ASP A 267 7.76 25.37 -14.98
CA ASP A 267 8.91 24.73 -15.66
C ASP A 267 8.89 23.20 -15.46
N PRO A 268 9.27 22.37 -16.47
CA PRO A 268 9.23 20.91 -16.35
C PRO A 268 10.02 20.32 -15.18
N GLU A 269 11.19 20.87 -14.83
CA GLU A 269 11.97 20.35 -13.70
C GLU A 269 11.24 20.62 -12.38
N GLU A 270 10.79 21.86 -12.20
CA GLU A 270 10.08 22.29 -10.99
C GLU A 270 8.73 21.59 -10.86
N SER A 271 8.03 21.40 -11.97
CA SER A 271 6.78 20.66 -12.05
C SER A 271 6.97 19.18 -11.67
N ALA A 272 8.02 18.52 -12.14
CA ALA A 272 8.30 17.14 -11.74
C ALA A 272 8.58 17.03 -10.23
N ALA A 273 9.38 17.95 -9.68
CA ALA A 273 9.69 18.00 -8.25
C ALA A 273 8.43 18.25 -7.39
N ARG A 274 7.58 19.21 -7.77
CA ARG A 274 6.30 19.48 -7.08
C ARG A 274 5.31 18.32 -7.22
N ALA A 275 5.24 17.66 -8.37
CA ALA A 275 4.36 16.52 -8.56
C ALA A 275 4.75 15.35 -7.63
N VAL A 276 6.04 15.01 -7.52
CA VAL A 276 6.52 13.97 -6.59
C VAL A 276 6.34 14.40 -5.13
N ALA A 277 6.50 15.67 -4.81
CA ALA A 277 6.31 16.17 -3.45
C ALA A 277 4.87 16.17 -2.94
N THR A 278 3.88 16.22 -3.85
CA THR A 278 2.45 16.36 -3.51
C THR A 278 1.65 15.11 -3.87
N ALA A 279 1.65 14.70 -5.14
CA ALA A 279 1.03 13.44 -5.54
C ALA A 279 1.85 12.23 -5.07
N GLY A 280 3.19 12.34 -5.07
CA GLY A 280 4.05 11.26 -4.60
C GLY A 280 3.99 11.01 -3.09
N SER A 281 3.70 12.02 -2.27
CA SER A 281 3.46 11.82 -0.83
C SER A 281 2.17 11.07 -0.57
N ALA A 282 1.11 11.37 -1.32
CA ALA A 282 -0.13 10.59 -1.30
C ALA A 282 0.11 9.15 -1.78
N VAL A 283 0.87 8.94 -2.86
CA VAL A 283 1.28 7.61 -3.35
C VAL A 283 2.09 6.82 -2.30
N LEU A 284 3.03 7.46 -1.61
CA LEU A 284 3.82 6.80 -0.57
C LEU A 284 2.94 6.36 0.60
N PHE A 285 2.01 7.21 1.03
CA PHE A 285 1.09 6.91 2.12
C PHE A 285 0.11 5.78 1.76
N ALA A 286 -0.47 5.86 0.56
CA ALA A 286 -1.26 4.83 -0.09
C ALA A 286 -0.52 3.48 -0.08
N GLY A 287 0.68 3.46 -0.67
CA GLY A 287 1.50 2.26 -0.75
C GLY A 287 1.87 1.67 0.62
N ILE A 288 2.20 2.50 1.61
CA ILE A 288 2.43 2.03 2.98
C ILE A 288 1.18 1.38 3.57
N THR A 289 0.00 1.95 3.32
CA THR A 289 -1.27 1.40 3.80
C THR A 289 -1.53 0.02 3.20
N VAL A 290 -1.32 -0.14 1.89
CA VAL A 290 -1.41 -1.43 1.19
C VAL A 290 -0.38 -2.43 1.73
N ILE A 291 0.88 -2.01 1.91
CA ILE A 291 1.96 -2.83 2.45
C ILE A 291 1.60 -3.35 3.84
N ILE A 292 1.08 -2.50 4.73
CA ILE A 292 0.75 -2.96 6.09
C ILE A 292 -0.47 -3.90 6.05
N ALA A 293 -1.46 -3.65 5.19
CA ALA A 293 -2.61 -4.53 5.04
C ALA A 293 -2.20 -5.94 4.55
N LEU A 294 -1.30 -6.00 3.57
CA LEU A 294 -0.78 -7.25 3.02
C LEU A 294 0.19 -7.95 3.98
N ALA A 295 1.06 -7.21 4.67
CA ALA A 295 1.91 -7.75 5.73
C ALA A 295 1.09 -8.24 6.93
N GLY A 296 -0.10 -7.67 7.15
CA GLY A 296 -1.07 -8.08 8.15
C GLY A 296 -1.55 -9.53 8.00
N LEU A 297 -1.41 -10.14 6.80
CA LEU A 297 -1.67 -11.58 6.62
C LEU A 297 -0.78 -12.44 7.51
N ALA A 298 0.39 -11.95 7.92
CA ALA A 298 1.27 -12.64 8.87
C ALA A 298 0.60 -12.89 10.23
N VAL A 299 -0.35 -12.03 10.62
CA VAL A 299 -1.08 -12.14 11.89
C VAL A 299 -2.02 -13.34 11.90
N ALA A 300 -2.42 -13.86 10.74
CA ALA A 300 -3.23 -15.07 10.65
C ALA A 300 -2.48 -16.33 11.12
N GLY A 301 -1.14 -16.29 11.24
CA GLY A 301 -0.34 -17.43 11.71
C GLY A 301 -0.27 -18.60 10.71
N ILE A 302 -0.60 -18.35 9.44
CA ILE A 302 -0.61 -19.35 8.37
C ILE A 302 0.61 -19.10 7.46
N PRO A 303 1.57 -20.03 7.36
CA PRO A 303 2.85 -19.79 6.69
C PRO A 303 2.71 -19.34 5.24
N PHE A 304 1.92 -20.04 4.43
CA PHE A 304 1.76 -19.70 3.01
C PHE A 304 1.05 -18.35 2.79
N LEU A 305 0.13 -17.96 3.67
CA LEU A 305 -0.47 -16.61 3.62
C LEU A 305 0.53 -15.53 4.00
N THR A 306 1.40 -15.84 4.96
CA THR A 306 2.44 -14.92 5.41
C THR A 306 3.45 -14.65 4.30
N THR A 307 3.94 -15.70 3.62
CA THR A 307 4.89 -15.56 2.51
C THR A 307 4.26 -14.84 1.33
N MET A 308 3.03 -15.19 0.98
CA MET A 308 2.28 -14.54 -0.10
C MET A 308 1.99 -13.06 0.21
N GLY A 309 1.53 -12.74 1.42
CA GLY A 309 1.27 -11.37 1.87
C GLY A 309 2.54 -10.52 1.89
N LEU A 310 3.66 -11.08 2.36
CA LEU A 310 4.95 -10.39 2.37
C LEU A 310 5.48 -10.17 0.95
N ALA A 311 5.40 -11.18 0.07
CA ALA A 311 5.81 -11.05 -1.32
C ALA A 311 4.99 -9.98 -2.07
N ALA A 312 3.66 -9.98 -1.88
CA ALA A 312 2.79 -8.96 -2.44
C ALA A 312 3.11 -7.56 -1.87
N SER A 313 3.42 -7.46 -0.58
CA SER A 313 3.88 -6.21 0.06
C SER A 313 5.17 -5.69 -0.57
N VAL A 314 6.14 -6.57 -0.82
CA VAL A 314 7.40 -6.22 -1.49
C VAL A 314 7.13 -5.74 -2.91
N ALA A 315 6.25 -6.41 -3.65
CA ALA A 315 5.87 -6.00 -5.00
C ALA A 315 5.27 -4.58 -5.03
N VAL A 316 4.37 -4.29 -4.09
CA VAL A 316 3.79 -2.93 -3.93
C VAL A 316 4.87 -1.93 -3.52
N GLY A 317 5.77 -2.28 -2.60
CA GLY A 317 6.89 -1.43 -2.20
C GLY A 317 7.81 -1.07 -3.38
N ILE A 318 8.10 -2.03 -4.25
CA ILE A 318 8.84 -1.80 -5.50
C ILE A 318 8.06 -0.88 -6.43
N ALA A 319 6.76 -1.10 -6.61
CA ALA A 319 5.91 -0.23 -7.42
C ALA A 319 5.94 1.23 -6.93
N VAL A 320 5.89 1.46 -5.60
CA VAL A 320 6.04 2.79 -4.99
C VAL A 320 7.42 3.39 -5.26
N LEU A 321 8.50 2.64 -5.03
CA LEU A 321 9.87 3.11 -5.27
C LEU A 321 10.11 3.46 -6.74
N VAL A 322 9.59 2.65 -7.66
CA VAL A 322 9.63 2.90 -9.10
C VAL A 322 8.81 4.15 -9.43
N ALA A 323 7.60 4.29 -8.90
CA ALA A 323 6.76 5.48 -9.13
C ALA A 323 7.42 6.78 -8.63
N LEU A 324 8.12 6.75 -7.49
CA LEU A 324 8.76 7.92 -6.90
C LEU A 324 10.12 8.28 -7.52
N SER A 325 10.77 7.35 -8.24
CA SER A 325 12.11 7.56 -8.80
C SER A 325 12.18 7.46 -10.33
N LEU A 326 11.61 6.41 -10.92
CA LEU A 326 11.68 6.18 -12.36
C LEU A 326 10.67 7.06 -13.12
N THR A 327 9.49 7.28 -12.58
CA THR A 327 8.49 8.18 -13.19
C THR A 327 9.03 9.60 -13.38
N PRO A 328 9.61 10.29 -12.37
CA PRO A 328 10.21 11.61 -12.60
C PRO A 328 11.41 11.57 -13.55
N ALA A 329 12.16 10.47 -13.63
CA ALA A 329 13.20 10.31 -14.65
C ALA A 329 12.62 10.24 -16.08
N PHE A 330 11.51 9.50 -16.28
CA PHE A 330 10.79 9.49 -17.55
C PHE A 330 10.17 10.84 -17.92
N LEU A 331 9.63 11.56 -16.93
CA LEU A 331 9.20 12.95 -17.11
C LEU A 331 10.37 13.83 -17.59
N GLY A 332 11.58 13.60 -17.04
CA GLY A 332 12.82 14.19 -17.51
C GLY A 332 13.06 13.98 -19.00
N PHE A 333 12.90 12.76 -19.52
CA PHE A 333 13.11 12.47 -20.95
C PHE A 333 12.06 13.13 -21.86
N ALA A 334 10.83 13.22 -21.40
CA ALA A 334 9.74 13.78 -22.19
C ALA A 334 9.68 15.32 -22.12
N GLY A 335 10.03 15.92 -20.99
CA GLY A 335 9.95 17.36 -20.72
C GLY A 335 8.56 17.92 -21.02
N ALA A 336 8.50 19.14 -21.58
CA ALA A 336 7.23 19.79 -21.93
C ALA A 336 6.45 19.12 -23.08
N ARG A 337 6.94 18.01 -23.67
CA ARG A 337 6.28 17.31 -24.78
C ARG A 337 5.07 16.46 -24.35
N ILE A 338 4.84 16.34 -23.04
CA ILE A 338 3.76 15.56 -22.44
C ILE A 338 2.40 16.25 -22.64
N THR A 339 2.35 17.59 -22.66
CA THR A 339 1.08 18.34 -22.80
C THR A 339 0.60 18.39 -24.26
N PRO A 340 -0.68 18.05 -24.53
CA PRO A 340 -1.25 18.22 -25.87
C PRO A 340 -1.26 19.72 -26.24
N GLY A 341 -0.83 20.04 -27.46
CA GLY A 341 -0.84 21.42 -27.98
C GLY A 341 0.47 22.22 -27.82
N HIS A 342 1.48 21.74 -27.07
CA HIS A 342 2.77 22.44 -26.95
C HIS A 342 3.44 22.70 -28.32
N ARG A 343 3.30 21.76 -29.26
CA ARG A 343 3.80 21.95 -30.64
C ARG A 343 3.07 23.08 -31.37
N ALA A 344 1.76 23.24 -31.16
CA ALA A 344 0.95 24.30 -31.76
C ALA A 344 1.27 25.67 -31.12
N ALA A 345 1.37 25.73 -29.78
CA ALA A 345 1.75 26.92 -29.04
C ALA A 345 3.15 27.42 -29.42
N LYS A 346 4.14 26.52 -29.51
CA LYS A 346 5.51 26.88 -29.94
C LYS A 346 5.58 27.27 -31.41
N ARG A 347 4.69 26.75 -32.27
CA ARG A 347 4.56 27.16 -33.67
C ARG A 347 3.96 28.55 -33.78
N ALA A 348 2.95 28.86 -32.96
CA ALA A 348 2.33 30.18 -32.85
C ALA A 348 3.32 31.22 -32.29
N GLU A 349 4.08 30.87 -31.25
CA GLU A 349 5.12 31.74 -30.69
C GLU A 349 6.25 32.02 -31.69
N ARG A 350 6.69 30.99 -32.43
CA ARG A 350 7.66 31.16 -33.52
C ARG A 350 7.10 31.97 -34.68
N ALA A 351 5.81 31.81 -35.01
CA ALA A 351 5.15 32.61 -36.03
C ALA A 351 5.03 34.08 -35.59
N ALA A 352 4.69 34.35 -34.32
CA ALA A 352 4.64 35.69 -33.75
C ALA A 352 6.02 36.37 -33.71
N LYS A 353 7.07 35.65 -33.27
CA LYS A 353 8.46 36.14 -33.31
C LYS A 353 8.95 36.41 -34.74
N ARG A 354 8.51 35.61 -35.71
CA ARG A 354 8.86 35.78 -37.13
C ARG A 354 8.09 36.92 -37.79
N ALA A 355 6.86 37.19 -37.35
CA ALA A 355 6.08 38.35 -37.76
C ALA A 355 6.68 39.66 -37.18
N GLN A 356 7.09 39.67 -35.91
CA GLN A 356 7.80 40.79 -35.30
C GLN A 356 9.18 41.07 -35.92
N ALA A 357 9.85 40.04 -36.45
CA ALA A 357 11.14 40.21 -37.13
C ALA A 357 11.02 40.63 -38.61
N ALA A 358 9.82 40.58 -39.21
CA ALA A 358 9.60 40.86 -40.63
C ALA A 358 9.15 42.30 -40.90
N ASP A 359 8.59 43.00 -39.91
CA ASP A 359 8.16 44.39 -40.03
C ASP A 359 8.24 45.10 -38.66
N PRO A 360 9.32 45.88 -38.40
CA PRO A 360 9.49 46.59 -37.13
C PRO A 360 8.53 47.78 -36.95
N ASP A 361 8.03 48.37 -38.05
CA ASP A 361 7.24 49.61 -38.04
C ASP A 361 5.73 49.36 -37.94
N ALA A 362 5.26 48.11 -38.12
CA ALA A 362 3.88 47.73 -37.84
C ALA A 362 3.54 47.66 -36.33
N ALA A 363 4.52 47.87 -35.45
CA ALA A 363 4.38 47.73 -33.99
C ALA A 363 3.83 48.98 -33.27
N GLU A 364 3.78 50.16 -33.92
CA GLU A 364 3.27 51.40 -33.28
C GLU A 364 1.73 51.49 -33.22
N GLY A 365 1.00 50.65 -33.97
CA GLY A 365 -0.47 50.62 -33.99
C GLY A 365 -1.12 49.43 -33.29
N ALA A 366 -0.33 48.45 -32.83
CA ALA A 366 -0.85 47.28 -32.16
C ALA A 366 -0.86 47.51 -30.66
N ALA A 367 -2.05 47.42 -30.04
CA ALA A 367 -2.25 47.49 -28.60
C ALA A 367 -1.15 46.67 -27.88
N PRO A 368 -0.58 47.18 -26.78
CA PRO A 368 0.56 46.54 -26.13
C PRO A 368 0.22 45.08 -25.90
N VAL A 369 1.02 44.19 -26.52
CA VAL A 369 1.03 42.79 -26.11
C VAL A 369 1.25 42.85 -24.61
N PRO A 370 0.33 42.34 -23.78
CA PRO A 370 0.53 42.39 -22.34
C PRO A 370 1.90 41.77 -22.11
N GLU A 371 2.81 42.52 -21.49
CA GLU A 371 4.03 41.95 -20.95
C GLU A 371 3.64 40.63 -20.29
N PRO A 372 4.47 39.58 -20.38
CA PRO A 372 4.27 38.43 -19.52
C PRO A 372 4.45 38.96 -18.11
N VAL A 373 3.33 39.41 -17.53
CA VAL A 373 3.18 39.64 -16.12
C VAL A 373 3.78 38.37 -15.56
N THR A 374 4.89 38.51 -14.85
CA THR A 374 5.29 37.57 -13.81
C THR A 374 4.09 37.51 -12.89
N ARG A 375 3.08 36.74 -13.30
CA ARG A 375 1.93 36.41 -12.49
C ARG A 375 2.58 35.62 -11.39
N SER A 376 2.88 36.32 -10.29
CA SER A 376 2.94 35.73 -8.98
C SER A 376 1.89 34.62 -8.97
N ASN A 377 2.35 33.39 -8.75
CA ASN A 377 1.46 32.22 -8.70
C ASN A 377 0.20 32.66 -7.94
N PRO A 378 -1.01 32.50 -8.51
CA PRO A 378 -2.21 32.97 -7.85
C PRO A 378 -2.19 32.40 -6.43
N SER A 379 -2.25 33.26 -5.43
CA SER A 379 -2.25 32.84 -4.03
C SER A 379 -3.37 31.81 -3.82
N LEU A 380 -3.19 30.84 -2.91
CA LEU A 380 -4.18 29.80 -2.63
C LEU A 380 -5.60 30.35 -2.35
N ALA A 381 -5.68 31.58 -1.82
CA ALA A 381 -6.91 32.34 -1.66
C ALA A 381 -7.67 32.62 -2.98
N HIS A 382 -6.96 32.86 -4.08
CA HIS A 382 -7.53 33.03 -5.43
C HIS A 382 -7.98 31.70 -6.06
N ALA A 383 -7.32 30.58 -5.76
CA ALA A 383 -7.73 29.26 -6.22
C ALA A 383 -9.05 28.80 -5.56
N ALA A 384 -9.22 29.08 -4.26
CA ALA A 384 -10.45 28.80 -3.52
C ALA A 384 -11.68 29.57 -4.07
N THR A 385 -11.45 30.74 -4.69
CA THR A 385 -12.50 31.59 -5.27
C THR A 385 -12.71 31.40 -6.79
N ALA A 386 -11.83 30.68 -7.49
CA ALA A 386 -11.92 30.45 -8.93
C ALA A 386 -13.20 29.66 -9.35
N GLU A 387 -13.78 30.00 -10.51
CA GLU A 387 -15.00 29.35 -11.00
C GLU A 387 -14.81 27.85 -11.25
N ILE A 388 -15.72 27.02 -10.72
CA ILE A 388 -15.71 25.57 -10.95
C ILE A 388 -16.11 25.28 -12.41
N PRO A 389 -15.27 24.60 -13.21
CA PRO A 389 -15.56 24.29 -14.61
C PRO A 389 -16.91 23.58 -14.78
N ARG A 390 -17.67 23.95 -15.82
CA ARG A 390 -18.89 23.23 -16.21
C ARG A 390 -18.51 21.90 -16.87
N GLY A 391 -19.14 20.80 -16.45
CA GLY A 391 -18.84 19.47 -16.98
C GLY A 391 -19.66 18.35 -16.31
N PRO A 392 -19.58 17.11 -16.84
CA PRO A 392 -20.38 15.99 -16.37
C PRO A 392 -20.15 15.67 -14.88
N PHE A 393 -18.90 15.75 -14.41
CA PHE A 393 -18.56 15.53 -12.99
C PHE A 393 -19.19 16.56 -12.06
N ARG A 394 -19.30 17.83 -12.48
CA ARG A 394 -19.97 18.88 -11.70
C ARG A 394 -21.47 18.60 -11.59
N THR A 395 -22.09 18.14 -12.69
CA THR A 395 -23.52 17.77 -12.68
C THR A 395 -23.76 16.56 -11.78
N TRP A 396 -22.89 15.55 -11.83
CA TRP A 396 -22.95 14.36 -10.99
C TRP A 396 -22.87 14.71 -9.50
N VAL A 397 -21.81 15.40 -9.06
CA VAL A 397 -21.64 15.74 -7.64
C VAL A 397 -22.78 16.64 -7.15
N ARG A 398 -23.30 17.54 -7.99
CA ARG A 398 -24.46 18.37 -7.64
C ARG A 398 -25.74 17.56 -7.49
N ALA A 399 -25.95 16.53 -8.32
CA ALA A 399 -27.10 15.64 -8.20
C ALA A 399 -27.03 14.84 -6.89
N VAL A 400 -25.88 14.22 -6.62
CA VAL A 400 -25.59 13.44 -5.40
C VAL A 400 -25.74 14.27 -4.12
N THR A 401 -25.26 15.51 -4.14
CA THR A 401 -25.31 16.41 -2.97
C THR A 401 -26.63 17.17 -2.82
N ARG A 402 -27.55 17.09 -3.80
CA ARG A 402 -28.85 17.78 -3.74
C ARG A 402 -29.77 17.19 -2.68
N PHE A 403 -29.79 15.87 -2.55
CA PHE A 403 -30.62 15.13 -1.59
C PHE A 403 -29.79 14.09 -0.84
N PRO A 404 -28.84 14.51 0.03
CA PRO A 404 -27.80 13.64 0.55
C PRO A 404 -28.36 12.44 1.33
N ILE A 405 -29.43 12.62 2.13
CA ILE A 405 -30.04 11.53 2.90
C ILE A 405 -30.64 10.46 1.98
N ALA A 406 -31.40 10.87 0.96
CA ALA A 406 -32.00 9.95 0.01
C ALA A 406 -30.93 9.18 -0.77
N THR A 407 -29.85 9.86 -1.17
CA THR A 407 -28.73 9.23 -1.87
C THR A 407 -27.99 8.23 -0.97
N VAL A 408 -27.68 8.59 0.28
CA VAL A 408 -27.05 7.67 1.24
C VAL A 408 -27.91 6.43 1.45
N LEU A 409 -29.21 6.59 1.71
CA LEU A 409 -30.10 5.48 1.97
C LEU A 409 -30.27 4.58 0.75
N ALA A 410 -30.44 5.17 -0.45
CA ALA A 410 -30.54 4.41 -1.70
C ALA A 410 -29.27 3.59 -1.97
N VAL A 411 -28.08 4.18 -1.79
CA VAL A 411 -26.81 3.49 -1.98
C VAL A 411 -26.62 2.38 -0.95
N VAL A 412 -26.82 2.66 0.34
CA VAL A 412 -26.65 1.65 1.40
C VAL A 412 -27.62 0.49 1.22
N VAL A 413 -28.88 0.74 0.85
CA VAL A 413 -29.86 -0.33 0.57
C VAL A 413 -29.46 -1.14 -0.66
N ALA A 414 -29.07 -0.48 -1.77
CA ALA A 414 -28.64 -1.17 -2.98
C ALA A 414 -27.41 -2.06 -2.74
N LEU A 415 -26.39 -1.54 -2.05
CA LEU A 415 -25.21 -2.32 -1.68
C LEU A 415 -25.53 -3.43 -0.68
N GLY A 416 -26.42 -3.16 0.29
CA GLY A 416 -26.90 -4.17 1.23
C GLY A 416 -27.59 -5.34 0.54
N ILE A 417 -28.45 -5.07 -0.44
CA ILE A 417 -29.11 -6.11 -1.26
C ILE A 417 -28.08 -6.87 -2.09
N ALA A 418 -27.14 -6.18 -2.74
CA ALA A 418 -26.09 -6.80 -3.54
C ALA A 418 -25.10 -7.65 -2.71
N ALA A 419 -24.98 -7.38 -1.41
CA ALA A 419 -24.16 -8.15 -0.47
C ALA A 419 -24.88 -9.38 0.11
N VAL A 420 -26.20 -9.53 -0.04
CA VAL A 420 -26.95 -10.69 0.50
C VAL A 420 -26.37 -12.04 0.09
N PRO A 421 -25.96 -12.28 -1.18
CA PRO A 421 -25.40 -13.57 -1.56
C PRO A 421 -24.13 -13.92 -0.78
N ALA A 422 -23.38 -12.93 -0.26
CA ALA A 422 -22.18 -13.18 0.53
C ALA A 422 -22.43 -14.00 1.80
N LEU A 423 -23.66 -14.00 2.31
CA LEU A 423 -24.05 -14.80 3.48
C LEU A 423 -24.08 -16.31 3.20
N GLN A 424 -24.08 -16.69 1.92
CA GLN A 424 -24.08 -18.09 1.48
C GLN A 424 -22.70 -18.59 1.05
N LEU A 425 -21.66 -17.74 1.13
CA LEU A 425 -20.32 -18.05 0.68
C LEU A 425 -19.78 -19.35 1.31
N ARG A 426 -19.48 -20.33 0.46
CA ARG A 426 -18.88 -21.61 0.81
C ARG A 426 -17.39 -21.59 0.50
N LEU A 427 -16.60 -21.94 1.50
CA LEU A 427 -15.15 -21.91 1.45
C LEU A 427 -14.59 -23.33 1.50
N ALA A 428 -13.90 -23.74 0.45
CA ALA A 428 -13.16 -25.01 0.39
C ALA A 428 -11.91 -24.83 -0.46
N LEU A 429 -10.94 -25.76 -0.34
CA LEU A 429 -9.80 -25.77 -1.27
C LEU A 429 -10.22 -26.47 -2.58
N PRO A 430 -9.73 -25.99 -3.75
CA PRO A 430 -10.08 -26.59 -5.03
C PRO A 430 -9.59 -28.05 -5.13
N ASP A 431 -10.40 -28.88 -5.79
CA ASP A 431 -10.02 -30.23 -6.21
C ASP A 431 -10.07 -30.35 -7.75
N ALA A 432 -9.72 -31.54 -8.26
CA ALA A 432 -9.79 -31.83 -9.70
C ALA A 432 -11.22 -31.67 -10.26
N GLY A 433 -12.23 -31.61 -9.39
CA GLY A 433 -13.60 -31.38 -9.78
C GLY A 433 -13.87 -29.96 -10.34
N SER A 434 -12.96 -29.02 -10.09
CA SER A 434 -13.02 -27.64 -10.58
C SER A 434 -12.31 -27.41 -11.92
N HIS A 435 -11.62 -28.43 -12.46
CA HIS A 435 -10.86 -28.33 -13.71
C HIS A 435 -11.78 -28.34 -14.95
N PRO A 436 -11.29 -27.85 -16.11
CA PRO A 436 -12.01 -27.92 -17.37
C PRO A 436 -12.41 -29.34 -17.78
N LYS A 437 -13.56 -29.52 -18.45
CA LYS A 437 -14.13 -30.84 -18.78
C LYS A 437 -13.26 -31.72 -19.68
N ASN A 438 -12.33 -31.11 -20.42
CA ASN A 438 -11.38 -31.80 -21.29
C ASN A 438 -10.07 -32.20 -20.57
N ASP A 439 -9.89 -31.82 -19.31
CA ASP A 439 -8.72 -32.20 -18.52
C ASP A 439 -8.83 -33.69 -18.10
N PRO A 440 -7.82 -34.53 -18.38
CA PRO A 440 -7.81 -35.93 -17.94
C PRO A 440 -8.06 -36.12 -16.44
N ALA A 441 -7.59 -35.20 -15.59
CA ALA A 441 -7.80 -35.26 -14.15
C ALA A 441 -9.27 -35.01 -13.78
N ARG A 442 -9.95 -34.10 -14.49
CA ARG A 442 -11.40 -33.85 -14.33
C ARG A 442 -12.21 -35.06 -14.78
N ILE A 443 -11.85 -35.66 -15.91
CA ILE A 443 -12.51 -36.86 -16.43
C ILE A 443 -12.35 -38.01 -15.43
N ALA A 444 -11.14 -38.23 -14.90
CA ALA A 444 -10.91 -39.25 -13.88
C ALA A 444 -11.76 -38.99 -12.62
N TYR A 445 -11.82 -37.75 -12.14
CA TYR A 445 -12.64 -37.37 -10.99
C TYR A 445 -14.13 -37.66 -11.21
N ASP A 446 -14.66 -37.33 -12.39
CA ASP A 446 -16.06 -37.56 -12.74
C ASP A 446 -16.37 -39.06 -12.87
N LEU A 447 -15.49 -39.84 -13.51
CA LEU A 447 -15.64 -41.31 -13.61
C LEU A 447 -15.59 -41.99 -12.24
N VAL A 448 -14.71 -41.55 -11.33
CA VAL A 448 -14.66 -42.03 -9.95
C VAL A 448 -15.97 -41.70 -9.23
N SER A 449 -16.45 -40.46 -9.38
CA SER A 449 -17.72 -40.03 -8.75
C SER A 449 -18.92 -40.83 -9.26
N GLU A 450 -18.96 -41.13 -10.56
CA GLU A 450 -20.07 -41.84 -11.20
C GLU A 450 -20.12 -43.32 -10.80
N HIS A 451 -18.98 -44.03 -10.83
CA HIS A 451 -18.95 -45.49 -10.62
C HIS A 451 -18.68 -45.93 -9.19
N PHE A 452 -17.99 -45.12 -8.39
CA PHE A 452 -17.62 -45.46 -7.01
C PHE A 452 -18.35 -44.59 -5.99
N GLY A 453 -18.80 -43.40 -6.39
CA GLY A 453 -19.43 -42.41 -5.53
C GLY A 453 -18.49 -41.24 -5.21
N PRO A 454 -19.04 -40.05 -4.90
CA PRO A 454 -18.27 -38.80 -4.85
C PRO A 454 -17.17 -38.77 -3.77
N GLY A 455 -17.32 -39.51 -2.67
CA GLY A 455 -16.32 -39.53 -1.59
C GLY A 455 -15.05 -40.32 -1.91
N TYR A 456 -15.02 -41.13 -2.96
CA TYR A 456 -13.79 -41.80 -3.42
C TYR A 456 -12.73 -40.82 -3.92
N ASN A 457 -13.12 -39.59 -4.30
CA ASN A 457 -12.18 -38.55 -4.71
C ASN A 457 -11.39 -37.93 -3.55
N GLY A 458 -11.73 -38.23 -2.30
CA GLY A 458 -10.95 -37.76 -1.15
C GLY A 458 -11.18 -38.59 0.10
N PRO A 459 -10.66 -39.83 0.14
CA PRO A 459 -10.73 -40.66 1.33
C PRO A 459 -10.03 -40.01 2.52
N LEU A 460 -10.54 -40.27 3.71
CA LEU A 460 -9.94 -39.92 4.99
C LEU A 460 -9.06 -41.09 5.45
N ILE A 461 -8.00 -40.77 6.17
CA ILE A 461 -7.17 -41.77 6.83
C ILE A 461 -7.32 -41.53 8.33
N VAL A 462 -7.76 -42.53 9.07
CA VAL A 462 -7.70 -42.52 10.53
C VAL A 462 -6.51 -43.35 10.94
N THR A 463 -5.62 -42.80 11.76
CA THR A 463 -4.37 -43.45 12.17
C THR A 463 -4.17 -43.31 13.66
N GLY A 464 -3.53 -44.32 14.27
CA GLY A 464 -3.22 -44.28 15.70
C GLY A 464 -2.20 -45.33 16.11
N SER A 465 -1.61 -45.14 17.29
CA SER A 465 -0.67 -46.11 17.85
C SER A 465 -1.42 -47.31 18.42
N ILE A 466 -0.99 -48.50 18.04
CA ILE A 466 -1.57 -49.78 18.47
C ILE A 466 -0.57 -50.62 19.28
N ILE A 467 0.53 -50.01 19.73
CA ILE A 467 1.63 -50.66 20.48
C ILE A 467 1.13 -51.36 21.74
N SER A 468 0.09 -50.82 22.37
CA SER A 468 -0.55 -51.35 23.57
C SER A 468 -1.37 -52.63 23.34
N SER A 469 -1.66 -52.99 22.08
CA SER A 469 -2.54 -54.11 21.75
C SER A 469 -1.78 -55.43 21.60
N HIS A 470 -2.32 -56.48 22.24
CA HIS A 470 -1.85 -57.85 22.07
C HIS A 470 -2.49 -58.57 20.86
N ASP A 471 -3.49 -57.97 20.22
CA ASP A 471 -4.13 -58.46 18.99
C ASP A 471 -4.34 -57.30 17.98
N PRO A 472 -3.27 -56.87 17.28
CA PRO A 472 -3.34 -55.75 16.32
C PRO A 472 -4.34 -55.98 15.18
N LEU A 473 -4.47 -57.20 14.68
CA LEU A 473 -5.36 -57.51 13.56
C LEU A 473 -6.83 -57.53 13.99
N GLY A 474 -7.15 -58.15 15.13
CA GLY A 474 -8.50 -58.14 15.67
C GLY A 474 -8.94 -56.74 16.09
N LEU A 475 -8.03 -55.95 16.65
CA LEU A 475 -8.25 -54.54 16.98
C LEU A 475 -8.64 -53.73 15.74
N MET A 476 -7.83 -53.80 14.68
CA MET A 476 -8.12 -53.07 13.44
C MET A 476 -9.42 -53.52 12.78
N LYS A 477 -9.78 -54.80 12.87
CA LYS A 477 -11.06 -55.31 12.37
C LYS A 477 -12.26 -54.72 13.13
N LYS A 478 -12.20 -54.65 14.46
CA LYS A 478 -13.25 -54.05 15.28
C LYS A 478 -13.36 -52.55 15.02
N LEU A 479 -12.23 -51.86 15.01
CA LEU A 479 -12.18 -50.42 14.76
C LEU A 479 -12.73 -50.06 13.38
N GLY A 480 -12.34 -50.81 12.35
CA GLY A 480 -12.85 -50.61 10.99
C GLY A 480 -14.36 -50.87 10.87
N ALA A 481 -14.91 -51.85 11.58
CA ALA A 481 -16.35 -52.13 11.60
C ALA A 481 -17.14 -51.02 12.30
N GLU A 482 -16.67 -50.54 13.45
CA GLU A 482 -17.33 -49.46 14.17
C GLU A 482 -17.30 -48.14 13.40
N ILE A 483 -16.19 -47.83 12.73
CA ILE A 483 -16.10 -46.66 11.85
C ILE A 483 -17.01 -46.82 10.62
N ALA A 484 -17.16 -48.03 10.07
CA ALA A 484 -18.05 -48.29 8.94
C ALA A 484 -19.53 -48.05 9.29
N ASP A 485 -19.93 -48.23 10.55
CA ASP A 485 -21.30 -47.99 11.02
C ASP A 485 -21.62 -46.50 11.27
N LEU A 486 -20.63 -45.61 11.15
CA LEU A 486 -20.86 -44.17 11.36
C LEU A 486 -21.67 -43.53 10.23
N PRO A 487 -22.59 -42.61 10.56
CA PRO A 487 -23.37 -41.90 9.56
C PRO A 487 -22.44 -41.08 8.66
N GLY A 488 -22.60 -41.22 7.35
CA GLY A 488 -21.79 -40.50 6.36
C GLY A 488 -20.55 -41.25 5.87
N VAL A 489 -20.22 -42.41 6.43
CA VAL A 489 -19.22 -43.33 5.88
C VAL A 489 -19.86 -44.24 4.82
N ALA A 490 -19.30 -44.24 3.61
CA ALA A 490 -19.75 -45.11 2.52
C ALA A 490 -19.07 -46.48 2.58
N ALA A 491 -17.76 -46.49 2.85
CA ALA A 491 -16.98 -47.72 2.93
C ALA A 491 -15.70 -47.55 3.75
N VAL A 492 -15.17 -48.67 4.23
CA VAL A 492 -13.83 -48.78 4.84
C VAL A 492 -13.01 -49.78 4.01
N PRO A 493 -12.33 -49.35 2.93
CA PRO A 493 -11.64 -50.25 2.00
C PRO A 493 -10.43 -50.96 2.60
N LEU A 494 -9.78 -50.32 3.57
CA LEU A 494 -8.57 -50.79 4.22
C LEU A 494 -8.62 -50.52 5.72
N SER A 495 -8.35 -51.55 6.52
CA SER A 495 -8.12 -51.42 7.96
C SER A 495 -7.05 -52.42 8.37
N THR A 496 -5.81 -51.94 8.57
CA THR A 496 -4.65 -52.83 8.79
C THR A 496 -3.58 -52.16 9.67
N PRO A 497 -2.84 -52.94 10.47
CA PRO A 497 -1.58 -52.49 11.05
C PRO A 497 -0.49 -52.31 9.97
N ASN A 498 0.53 -51.51 10.30
CA ASN A 498 1.78 -51.46 9.54
C ASN A 498 2.62 -52.73 9.76
N GLN A 499 3.74 -52.86 9.04
CA GLN A 499 4.61 -54.05 9.13
C GLN A 499 5.18 -54.31 10.53
N ASN A 500 5.42 -53.24 11.29
CA ASN A 500 5.93 -53.33 12.66
C ASN A 500 4.83 -53.55 13.70
N ALA A 501 3.55 -53.53 13.30
CA ALA A 501 2.38 -53.59 14.16
C ALA A 501 2.37 -52.55 15.30
N ASP A 502 2.96 -51.37 15.08
CA ASP A 502 2.99 -50.26 16.03
C ASP A 502 1.97 -49.16 15.69
N THR A 503 1.55 -49.09 14.43
CA THR A 503 0.65 -48.07 13.89
C THR A 503 -0.47 -48.73 13.09
N GLY A 504 -1.72 -48.39 13.39
CA GLY A 504 -2.90 -48.83 12.66
C GLY A 504 -3.40 -47.75 11.71
N ILE A 505 -3.90 -48.15 10.54
CA ILE A 505 -4.60 -47.25 9.61
C ILE A 505 -5.99 -47.79 9.27
N VAL A 506 -6.96 -46.88 9.20
CA VAL A 506 -8.30 -47.12 8.68
C VAL A 506 -8.54 -46.10 7.57
N GLN A 507 -8.68 -46.58 6.33
CA GLN A 507 -9.08 -45.73 5.21
C GLN A 507 -10.60 -45.64 5.20
N VAL A 508 -11.13 -44.43 5.27
CA VAL A 508 -12.56 -44.15 5.34
C VAL A 508 -12.96 -43.40 4.07
N VAL A 509 -13.91 -43.94 3.33
CA VAL A 509 -14.49 -43.28 2.16
C VAL A 509 -15.80 -42.62 2.59
N PRO A 510 -15.91 -41.27 2.53
CA PRO A 510 -17.17 -40.58 2.83
C PRO A 510 -18.25 -40.88 1.78
N THR A 511 -19.50 -40.59 2.13
CA THR A 511 -20.64 -40.62 1.20
C THR A 511 -20.68 -39.41 0.26
N THR A 512 -19.97 -38.33 0.60
CA THR A 512 -20.01 -37.04 -0.08
C THR A 512 -18.63 -36.59 -0.56
N ALA A 513 -18.59 -35.63 -1.49
CA ALA A 513 -17.34 -35.12 -2.05
C ALA A 513 -16.45 -34.41 -1.00
N PRO A 514 -15.14 -34.25 -1.24
CA PRO A 514 -14.21 -33.63 -0.29
C PRO A 514 -14.55 -32.18 0.07
N ASP A 515 -15.21 -31.47 -0.84
CA ASP A 515 -15.59 -30.06 -0.74
C ASP A 515 -17.01 -29.86 -0.14
N ASP A 516 -17.74 -30.94 0.15
CA ASP A 516 -19.07 -30.90 0.75
C ASP A 516 -19.00 -30.66 2.28
N PRO A 517 -19.79 -29.73 2.84
CA PRO A 517 -19.84 -29.48 4.28
C PRO A 517 -20.14 -30.74 5.13
N ARG A 518 -20.84 -31.74 4.59
CA ARG A 518 -21.13 -33.00 5.28
C ARG A 518 -19.88 -33.85 5.50
N THR A 519 -18.91 -33.78 4.59
CA THR A 519 -17.61 -34.45 4.77
C THR A 519 -16.82 -33.79 5.90
N ALA A 520 -16.87 -32.46 6.03
CA ALA A 520 -16.26 -31.75 7.15
C ALA A 520 -16.93 -32.11 8.49
N GLN A 521 -18.24 -32.31 8.51
CA GLN A 521 -18.96 -32.79 9.69
C GLN A 521 -18.55 -34.21 10.06
N LEU A 522 -18.37 -35.11 9.10
CA LEU A 522 -17.86 -36.47 9.35
C LEU A 522 -16.45 -36.45 9.97
N VAL A 523 -15.55 -35.59 9.47
CA VAL A 523 -14.21 -35.42 10.07
C VAL A 523 -14.32 -34.92 11.52
N ALA A 524 -15.18 -33.94 11.78
CA ALA A 524 -15.42 -33.44 13.13
C ALA A 524 -16.02 -34.52 14.05
N GLU A 525 -16.92 -35.36 13.53
CA GLU A 525 -17.52 -36.47 14.27
C GLU A 525 -16.47 -37.55 14.62
N LEU A 526 -15.66 -37.98 13.64
CA LEU A 526 -14.57 -38.93 13.86
C LEU A 526 -13.60 -38.41 14.94
N ARG A 527 -13.26 -37.13 14.91
CA ARG A 527 -12.42 -36.49 15.93
C ARG A 527 -13.08 -36.39 17.29
N SER A 528 -14.38 -36.11 17.34
CA SER A 528 -15.12 -36.07 18.60
C SER A 528 -15.15 -37.42 19.34
N LYS A 529 -14.98 -38.52 18.60
CA LYS A 529 -14.89 -39.90 19.13
C LYS A 529 -13.49 -40.30 19.57
N HIS A 530 -12.50 -39.41 19.47
CA HIS A 530 -11.13 -39.67 19.92
C HIS A 530 -11.06 -40.26 21.35
N GLN A 531 -11.76 -39.65 22.31
CA GLN A 531 -11.77 -40.13 23.69
C GLN A 531 -12.41 -41.53 23.82
N HIS A 532 -13.49 -41.77 23.08
CA HIS A 532 -14.16 -43.08 23.06
C HIS A 532 -13.24 -44.18 22.56
N PHE A 533 -12.51 -43.94 21.47
CA PHE A 533 -11.57 -44.93 20.95
C PHE A 533 -10.33 -45.10 21.84
N LEU A 534 -9.90 -44.04 22.53
CA LEU A 534 -8.83 -44.14 23.52
C LEU A 534 -9.25 -45.01 24.71
N ASP A 535 -10.47 -44.84 25.21
CA ASP A 535 -10.99 -45.57 26.38
C ASP A 535 -11.34 -47.04 26.06
N GLU A 536 -11.98 -47.30 24.92
CA GLU A 536 -12.44 -48.65 24.54
C GLU A 536 -11.31 -49.51 23.98
N TYR A 537 -10.43 -48.92 23.17
CA TYR A 537 -9.42 -49.66 22.40
C TYR A 537 -7.98 -49.35 22.80
N GLY A 538 -7.74 -48.32 23.63
CA GLY A 538 -6.39 -47.90 24.01
C GLY A 538 -5.62 -47.24 22.85
N VAL A 539 -6.32 -46.71 21.85
CA VAL A 539 -5.74 -46.14 20.63
C VAL A 539 -5.99 -44.63 20.58
N ASP A 540 -4.91 -43.86 20.61
CA ASP A 540 -4.93 -42.44 20.27
C ASP A 540 -5.11 -42.29 18.75
N LEU A 541 -6.37 -42.14 18.31
CA LEU A 541 -6.71 -41.96 16.90
C LEU A 541 -6.69 -40.48 16.51
N LYS A 542 -6.09 -40.23 15.34
CA LYS A 542 -6.07 -38.95 14.65
C LYS A 542 -6.63 -39.10 13.24
N VAL A 543 -7.36 -38.09 12.77
CA VAL A 543 -7.92 -38.04 11.43
C VAL A 543 -7.03 -37.21 10.51
N THR A 544 -6.64 -37.82 9.40
CA THR A 544 -5.65 -37.31 8.45
C THR A 544 -6.00 -37.68 7.00
N GLY A 545 -5.06 -37.48 6.08
CA GLY A 545 -5.27 -37.51 4.65
C GLY A 545 -5.45 -36.11 4.06
N THR A 546 -5.40 -36.01 2.74
CA THR A 546 -5.45 -34.72 2.02
C THR A 546 -6.76 -33.97 2.28
N THR A 547 -7.89 -34.67 2.31
CA THR A 547 -9.20 -34.07 2.58
C THR A 547 -9.27 -33.50 4.00
N ALA A 548 -8.82 -34.26 5.02
CA ALA A 548 -8.77 -33.78 6.40
C ALA A 548 -7.84 -32.57 6.54
N ALA A 549 -6.68 -32.60 5.87
CA ALA A 549 -5.77 -31.45 5.82
C ALA A 549 -6.41 -30.22 5.17
N GLN A 550 -7.13 -30.38 4.07
CA GLN A 550 -7.83 -29.29 3.41
C GLN A 550 -8.96 -28.69 4.27
N ILE A 551 -9.68 -29.54 5.02
CA ILE A 551 -10.71 -29.13 5.98
C ILE A 551 -10.08 -28.34 7.15
N ASP A 552 -8.94 -28.81 7.69
CA ASP A 552 -8.22 -28.10 8.75
C ASP A 552 -7.72 -26.73 8.30
N VAL A 553 -7.17 -26.68 7.08
CA VAL A 553 -6.74 -25.42 6.45
C VAL A 553 -7.93 -24.47 6.30
N SER A 554 -9.05 -24.95 5.75
CA SER A 554 -10.24 -24.14 5.53
C SER A 554 -10.85 -23.63 6.84
N THR A 555 -10.87 -24.47 7.88
CA THR A 555 -11.37 -24.10 9.21
C THR A 555 -10.49 -23.04 9.87
N ARG A 556 -9.16 -23.19 9.82
CA ARG A 556 -8.22 -22.17 10.34
C ARG A 556 -8.32 -20.85 9.58
N LEU A 557 -8.43 -20.91 8.25
CA LEU A 557 -8.62 -19.72 7.42
C LEU A 557 -9.92 -19.00 7.75
N GLY A 558 -11.03 -19.74 7.84
CA GLY A 558 -12.33 -19.20 8.22
C GLY A 558 -12.31 -18.54 9.60
N GLY A 559 -11.67 -19.18 10.58
CA GLY A 559 -11.49 -18.63 11.93
C GLY A 559 -10.61 -17.36 11.98
N ALA A 560 -9.69 -17.20 11.03
CA ALA A 560 -8.81 -16.02 10.93
C ALA A 560 -9.47 -14.80 10.26
N LEU A 561 -10.60 -14.96 9.56
CA LEU A 561 -11.26 -13.89 8.81
C LEU A 561 -11.64 -12.69 9.67
N LEU A 562 -12.32 -12.94 10.79
CA LEU A 562 -12.80 -11.86 11.67
C LEU A 562 -11.64 -11.15 12.39
N PRO A 563 -10.67 -11.84 13.03
CA PRO A 563 -9.49 -11.20 13.60
C PRO A 563 -8.71 -10.36 12.57
N PHE A 564 -8.52 -10.88 11.36
CA PHE A 564 -7.84 -10.15 10.29
C PHE A 564 -8.63 -8.92 9.84
N GLY A 565 -9.94 -9.05 9.65
CA GLY A 565 -10.81 -7.91 9.32
C GLY A 565 -10.77 -6.81 10.38
N ILE A 566 -10.80 -7.17 11.66
CA ILE A 566 -10.66 -6.23 12.79
C ILE A 566 -9.30 -5.54 12.75
N LEU A 567 -8.21 -6.27 12.48
CA LEU A 567 -6.87 -5.71 12.37
C LEU A 567 -6.78 -4.70 11.22
N VAL A 568 -7.20 -5.09 10.01
CA VAL A 568 -7.13 -4.25 8.81
C VAL A 568 -7.98 -2.98 8.99
N VAL A 569 -9.23 -3.13 9.41
CA VAL A 569 -10.13 -1.99 9.64
C VAL A 569 -9.63 -1.14 10.81
N GLY A 570 -9.19 -1.75 11.90
CA GLY A 570 -8.68 -1.02 13.07
C GLY A 570 -7.45 -0.18 12.74
N LEU A 571 -6.48 -0.78 12.04
CA LEU A 571 -5.30 -0.06 11.57
C LEU A 571 -5.66 1.04 10.57
N SER A 572 -6.63 0.79 9.69
CA SER A 572 -7.14 1.80 8.76
C SER A 572 -7.64 3.06 9.46
N LEU A 573 -8.43 2.85 10.52
CA LEU A 573 -9.04 3.94 11.26
C LEU A 573 -7.94 4.79 11.89
N VAL A 574 -6.90 4.17 12.45
CA VAL A 574 -5.75 4.87 13.03
C VAL A 574 -5.00 5.66 11.96
N LEU A 575 -4.62 5.02 10.85
CA LEU A 575 -3.86 5.65 9.76
C LEU A 575 -4.61 6.82 9.13
N LEU A 576 -5.90 6.66 8.84
CA LEU A 576 -6.70 7.73 8.22
C LEU A 576 -7.02 8.85 9.19
N THR A 577 -7.26 8.53 10.47
CA THR A 577 -7.46 9.56 11.51
C THR A 577 -6.23 10.44 11.60
N MET A 578 -5.04 9.85 11.49
CA MET A 578 -3.78 10.56 11.48
C MET A 578 -3.62 11.50 10.28
N VAL A 579 -3.98 11.05 9.07
CA VAL A 579 -3.85 11.86 7.84
C VAL A 579 -4.87 12.99 7.77
N PHE A 580 -6.15 12.66 7.92
CA PHE A 580 -7.21 13.64 7.72
C PHE A 580 -7.47 14.50 8.95
N ARG A 581 -6.86 14.16 10.09
CA ARG A 581 -7.18 14.75 11.40
C ARG A 581 -8.68 14.86 11.63
N SER A 582 -9.40 13.77 11.33
CA SER A 582 -10.84 13.65 11.50
C SER A 582 -11.19 12.23 11.93
N ILE A 583 -12.22 12.07 12.75
CA ILE A 583 -12.78 10.75 13.14
C ILE A 583 -13.91 10.34 12.18
N ALA A 584 -14.70 11.29 11.70
CA ALA A 584 -15.85 11.00 10.85
C ALA A 584 -15.43 10.46 9.48
N VAL A 585 -14.36 11.02 8.90
CA VAL A 585 -13.83 10.62 7.58
C VAL A 585 -13.36 9.14 7.57
N PRO A 586 -12.51 8.70 8.51
CA PRO A 586 -12.11 7.29 8.61
C PRO A 586 -13.28 6.33 8.82
N ILE A 587 -14.21 6.66 9.71
CA ILE A 587 -15.35 5.77 10.01
C ILE A 587 -16.23 5.57 8.76
N LYS A 588 -16.56 6.65 8.05
CA LYS A 588 -17.34 6.51 6.80
C LYS A 588 -16.59 5.71 5.74
N ALA A 589 -15.26 5.85 5.67
CA ALA A 589 -14.43 5.16 4.69
C ALA A 589 -14.40 3.66 5.00
N ALA A 590 -14.22 3.29 6.28
CA ALA A 590 -14.28 1.91 6.73
C ALA A 590 -15.66 1.26 6.48
N LEU A 591 -16.76 1.97 6.76
CA LEU A 591 -18.11 1.46 6.48
C LEU A 591 -18.37 1.28 4.98
N GLY A 592 -17.95 2.25 4.16
CA GLY A 592 -18.05 2.14 2.70
C GLY A 592 -17.24 0.97 2.16
N TYR A 593 -16.02 0.79 2.66
CA TYR A 593 -15.16 -0.35 2.33
C TYR A 593 -15.81 -1.70 2.70
N LEU A 594 -16.37 -1.84 3.91
CA LEU A 594 -17.05 -3.08 4.34
C LEU A 594 -18.24 -3.41 3.43
N LEU A 595 -19.00 -2.41 2.97
CA LEU A 595 -20.06 -2.59 1.98
C LEU A 595 -19.50 -3.07 0.64
N SER A 596 -18.40 -2.48 0.15
CA SER A 596 -17.73 -2.90 -1.09
C SER A 596 -17.24 -4.34 -1.03
N VAL A 597 -16.64 -4.75 0.09
CA VAL A 597 -16.23 -6.15 0.34
C VAL A 597 -17.43 -7.08 0.34
N GLY A 598 -18.51 -6.69 1.02
CA GLY A 598 -19.76 -7.45 1.04
C GLY A 598 -20.33 -7.69 -0.36
N VAL A 599 -20.35 -6.66 -1.21
CA VAL A 599 -20.78 -6.80 -2.61
C VAL A 599 -19.80 -7.64 -3.43
N ALA A 600 -18.50 -7.51 -3.20
CA ALA A 600 -17.51 -8.34 -3.88
C ALA A 600 -17.71 -9.84 -3.56
N PHE A 601 -17.90 -10.20 -2.28
CA PHE A 601 -18.26 -11.56 -1.89
C PHE A 601 -19.60 -12.00 -2.47
N GLY A 602 -20.60 -11.11 -2.50
CA GLY A 602 -21.89 -11.38 -3.09
C GLY A 602 -21.80 -11.69 -4.58
N ALA A 603 -21.01 -10.91 -5.33
CA ALA A 603 -20.79 -11.13 -6.75
C ALA A 603 -20.02 -12.43 -7.03
N VAL A 604 -18.99 -12.73 -6.24
CA VAL A 604 -18.27 -14.00 -6.35
C VAL A 604 -19.19 -15.18 -6.07
N THR A 605 -20.02 -15.11 -5.02
CA THR A 605 -20.99 -16.16 -4.69
C THR A 605 -22.01 -16.34 -5.83
N ALA A 606 -22.56 -15.24 -6.35
CA ALA A 606 -23.53 -15.28 -7.44
C ALA A 606 -22.95 -15.91 -8.72
N VAL A 607 -21.68 -15.64 -9.04
CA VAL A 607 -21.04 -16.18 -10.27
C VAL A 607 -20.57 -17.62 -10.08
N PHE A 608 -19.81 -17.90 -9.01
CA PHE A 608 -19.12 -19.19 -8.85
C PHE A 608 -19.97 -20.25 -8.16
N GLU A 609 -20.89 -19.88 -7.25
CA GLU A 609 -21.75 -20.85 -6.55
C GLU A 609 -23.13 -20.95 -7.20
N TRP A 610 -23.77 -19.82 -7.51
CA TRP A 610 -25.09 -19.84 -8.15
C TRP A 610 -25.02 -20.01 -9.67
N GLY A 611 -23.86 -19.79 -10.29
CA GLY A 611 -23.63 -19.99 -11.72
C GLY A 611 -24.09 -18.84 -12.62
N TRP A 612 -24.32 -17.65 -12.07
CA TRP A 612 -24.69 -16.49 -12.87
C TRP A 612 -23.54 -16.11 -13.81
N PHE A 613 -23.83 -15.89 -15.09
CA PHE A 613 -22.82 -15.58 -16.12
C PHE A 613 -21.72 -16.64 -16.29
N GLY A 614 -21.96 -17.90 -15.87
CA GLY A 614 -20.96 -18.98 -15.95
C GLY A 614 -20.36 -19.15 -17.35
N ASP A 615 -21.18 -19.15 -18.41
CA ASP A 615 -20.71 -19.29 -19.79
C ASP A 615 -19.78 -18.13 -20.22
N ALA A 616 -20.04 -16.90 -19.78
CA ALA A 616 -19.24 -15.72 -20.14
C ALA A 616 -17.87 -15.70 -19.44
N VAL A 617 -17.77 -16.38 -18.30
CA VAL A 617 -16.54 -16.49 -17.49
C VAL A 617 -15.77 -17.80 -17.79
N HIS A 618 -16.27 -18.60 -18.74
CA HIS A 618 -15.78 -19.97 -19.01
C HIS A 618 -15.74 -20.80 -17.72
N LEU A 619 -16.89 -20.87 -17.04
CA LEU A 619 -17.08 -21.57 -15.79
C LEU A 619 -17.73 -22.92 -16.08
N ASP A 620 -16.93 -23.99 -16.09
CA ASP A 620 -17.39 -25.32 -16.50
C ASP A 620 -18.31 -26.00 -15.47
N LYS A 621 -18.14 -25.65 -14.19
CA LYS A 621 -18.92 -26.16 -13.05
C LYS A 621 -18.95 -25.12 -11.93
N THR A 622 -20.09 -24.99 -11.26
CA THR A 622 -20.22 -24.21 -10.03
C THR A 622 -19.65 -25.00 -8.85
N GLY A 623 -19.05 -24.30 -7.89
CA GLY A 623 -18.39 -24.93 -6.76
C GLY A 623 -18.02 -23.94 -5.67
N PRO A 624 -17.57 -24.44 -4.51
CA PRO A 624 -17.11 -23.60 -3.42
C PRO A 624 -15.89 -22.78 -3.83
N VAL A 625 -15.74 -21.63 -3.19
CA VAL A 625 -14.65 -20.69 -3.47
C VAL A 625 -13.45 -21.00 -2.60
N ILE A 626 -12.25 -20.72 -3.11
CA ILE A 626 -10.99 -20.96 -2.40
C ILE A 626 -10.95 -20.28 -1.02
N SER A 627 -10.65 -21.05 0.02
CA SER A 627 -10.82 -20.65 1.43
C SER A 627 -10.08 -19.39 1.88
N PHE A 628 -8.98 -19.02 1.23
CA PHE A 628 -8.21 -17.82 1.58
C PHE A 628 -8.55 -16.58 0.73
N MET A 629 -9.38 -16.72 -0.31
CA MET A 629 -9.81 -15.58 -1.14
C MET A 629 -10.35 -14.41 -0.30
N PRO A 630 -11.19 -14.62 0.73
CA PRO A 630 -11.73 -13.50 1.49
C PRO A 630 -10.67 -12.70 2.26
N ILE A 631 -9.63 -13.36 2.78
CA ILE A 631 -8.51 -12.69 3.47
C ILE A 631 -7.75 -11.82 2.48
N ILE A 632 -7.38 -12.37 1.32
CA ILE A 632 -6.66 -11.63 0.27
C ILE A 632 -7.50 -10.45 -0.21
N LEU A 633 -8.75 -10.71 -0.56
CA LEU A 633 -9.66 -9.71 -1.11
C LEU A 633 -9.86 -8.56 -0.12
N MET A 634 -10.05 -8.85 1.17
CA MET A 634 -10.13 -7.82 2.20
C MET A 634 -8.85 -6.99 2.26
N GLY A 635 -7.67 -7.63 2.41
CA GLY A 635 -6.40 -6.91 2.53
C GLY A 635 -6.07 -6.06 1.31
N VAL A 636 -6.24 -6.63 0.10
CA VAL A 636 -5.99 -5.95 -1.17
C VAL A 636 -6.99 -4.83 -1.42
N LEU A 637 -8.30 -5.11 -1.40
CA LEU A 637 -9.32 -4.08 -1.65
C LEU A 637 -9.19 -2.95 -0.67
N PHE A 638 -8.85 -3.25 0.59
CA PHE A 638 -8.65 -2.23 1.59
C PHE A 638 -7.54 -1.27 1.15
N GLY A 639 -6.35 -1.80 0.85
CA GLY A 639 -5.23 -0.99 0.38
C GLY A 639 -5.60 -0.15 -0.84
N LEU A 640 -6.16 -0.77 -1.88
CA LEU A 640 -6.50 -0.09 -3.14
C LEU A 640 -7.62 0.96 -2.96
N ALA A 641 -8.61 0.67 -2.13
CA ALA A 641 -9.69 1.59 -1.82
C ALA A 641 -9.11 2.85 -1.17
N MET A 642 -8.22 2.69 -0.19
CA MET A 642 -7.79 3.85 0.59
C MET A 642 -7.07 4.93 -0.22
N ASP A 643 -6.40 4.54 -1.30
CA ASP A 643 -5.64 5.45 -2.16
C ASP A 643 -6.53 6.55 -2.73
N TYR A 644 -7.71 6.19 -3.24
CA TYR A 644 -8.66 7.15 -3.79
C TYR A 644 -9.35 7.98 -2.71
N GLU A 645 -9.46 7.48 -1.47
CA GLU A 645 -9.99 8.25 -0.33
C GLU A 645 -9.08 9.43 -0.08
N VAL A 646 -7.79 9.12 0.04
CA VAL A 646 -6.73 10.09 0.24
C VAL A 646 -6.78 11.10 -0.88
N PHE A 647 -6.73 10.71 -2.15
CA PHE A 647 -6.74 11.68 -3.25
C PHE A 647 -8.00 12.55 -3.35
N LEU A 648 -9.19 11.99 -3.13
CA LEU A 648 -10.44 12.74 -3.26
C LEU A 648 -10.66 13.65 -2.05
N VAL A 649 -10.55 13.10 -0.84
CA VAL A 649 -10.87 13.81 0.40
C VAL A 649 -9.77 14.81 0.77
N SER A 650 -8.51 14.53 0.45
CA SER A 650 -7.42 15.51 0.59
C SER A 650 -7.71 16.76 -0.22
N ARG A 651 -8.06 16.61 -1.52
CA ARG A 651 -8.41 17.75 -2.38
C ARG A 651 -9.58 18.57 -1.84
N ILE A 652 -10.59 17.89 -1.29
CA ILE A 652 -11.75 18.54 -0.67
C ILE A 652 -11.32 19.28 0.61
N ARG A 653 -10.43 18.68 1.40
CA ARG A 653 -9.90 19.28 2.63
C ARG A 653 -9.03 20.50 2.33
N GLU A 654 -8.19 20.45 1.31
CA GLU A 654 -7.36 21.54 0.80
C GLU A 654 -8.24 22.77 0.53
N ASP A 655 -9.29 22.60 -0.28
CA ASP A 655 -10.23 23.66 -0.62
C ASP A 655 -11.01 24.18 0.60
N TYR A 656 -11.34 23.30 1.56
CA TYR A 656 -12.05 23.68 2.78
C TYR A 656 -11.18 24.49 3.75
N VAL A 657 -9.92 24.10 3.96
CA VAL A 657 -8.99 24.79 4.87
C VAL A 657 -8.68 26.21 4.36
N HIS A 658 -8.62 26.39 3.04
CA HIS A 658 -8.32 27.70 2.43
C HIS A 658 -9.58 28.55 2.15
N GLY A 659 -10.72 27.93 1.85
CA GLY A 659 -11.94 28.63 1.44
C GLY A 659 -13.05 28.71 2.50
N GLY A 660 -13.01 27.87 3.54
CA GLY A 660 -13.99 27.83 4.64
C GLY A 660 -15.40 27.31 4.28
N ASP A 661 -15.75 27.18 3.00
CA ASP A 661 -17.05 26.67 2.54
C ASP A 661 -16.99 25.18 2.22
N ALA A 662 -17.52 24.34 3.13
CA ALA A 662 -17.55 22.88 2.97
C ALA A 662 -18.30 22.43 1.69
N ARG A 663 -19.38 23.11 1.30
CA ARG A 663 -20.17 22.69 0.12
C ARG A 663 -19.43 22.97 -1.17
N ARG A 664 -18.82 24.14 -1.27
CA ARG A 664 -18.00 24.50 -2.43
C ARG A 664 -16.79 23.58 -2.52
N ALA A 665 -16.09 23.36 -1.40
CA ALA A 665 -14.93 22.50 -1.32
C ALA A 665 -15.21 21.06 -1.78
N ILE A 666 -16.37 20.50 -1.41
CA ILE A 666 -16.80 19.17 -1.92
C ILE A 666 -16.92 19.20 -3.44
N GLN A 667 -17.51 20.24 -4.03
CA GLN A 667 -17.71 20.31 -5.48
C GLN A 667 -16.41 20.58 -6.25
N SER A 668 -15.61 21.55 -5.82
CA SER A 668 -14.35 21.92 -6.47
C SER A 668 -13.31 20.81 -6.33
N GLY A 669 -13.15 20.25 -5.12
CA GLY A 669 -12.25 19.14 -4.84
C GLY A 669 -12.64 17.89 -5.63
N PHE A 670 -13.95 17.57 -5.70
CA PHE A 670 -14.43 16.45 -6.50
C PHE A 670 -14.12 16.62 -7.99
N VAL A 671 -14.46 17.76 -8.59
CA VAL A 671 -14.22 18.00 -10.02
C VAL A 671 -12.73 17.97 -10.34
N GLY A 672 -11.88 18.45 -9.43
CA GLY A 672 -10.42 18.46 -9.59
C GLY A 672 -9.76 17.08 -9.60
N SER A 673 -10.38 16.07 -8.99
CA SER A 673 -9.82 14.71 -8.84
C SER A 673 -10.59 13.63 -9.63
N ALA A 674 -11.87 13.83 -9.92
CA ALA A 674 -12.76 12.81 -10.48
C ALA A 674 -12.27 12.21 -11.81
N LYS A 675 -11.69 13.02 -12.71
CA LYS A 675 -11.18 12.51 -14.01
C LYS A 675 -10.08 11.46 -13.82
N VAL A 676 -9.14 11.72 -12.92
CA VAL A 676 -7.97 10.84 -12.69
C VAL A 676 -8.41 9.58 -11.96
N VAL A 677 -9.24 9.73 -10.93
CA VAL A 677 -9.80 8.60 -10.16
C VAL A 677 -10.64 7.68 -11.07
N THR A 678 -11.45 8.24 -11.97
CA THR A 678 -12.22 7.44 -12.94
C THR A 678 -11.31 6.64 -13.87
N ALA A 679 -10.26 7.27 -14.40
CA ALA A 679 -9.31 6.59 -15.27
C ALA A 679 -8.59 5.44 -14.56
N ALA A 680 -8.08 5.71 -13.36
CA ALA A 680 -7.42 4.73 -12.50
C ALA A 680 -8.35 3.54 -12.20
N ALA A 681 -9.59 3.81 -11.77
CA ALA A 681 -10.57 2.78 -11.48
C ALA A 681 -10.88 1.90 -12.70
N VAL A 682 -11.10 2.49 -13.88
CA VAL A 682 -11.36 1.73 -15.11
C VAL A 682 -10.15 0.86 -15.48
N ILE A 683 -8.93 1.36 -15.32
CA ILE A 683 -7.70 0.60 -15.57
C ILE A 683 -7.62 -0.59 -14.62
N MET A 684 -7.75 -0.38 -13.31
CA MET A 684 -7.70 -1.46 -12.33
C MET A 684 -8.77 -2.52 -12.56
N ILE A 685 -10.02 -2.11 -12.82
CA ILE A 685 -11.12 -3.03 -13.15
C ILE A 685 -10.75 -3.85 -14.38
N SER A 686 -10.17 -3.23 -15.42
CA SER A 686 -9.80 -3.92 -16.67
C SER A 686 -8.64 -4.90 -16.46
N VAL A 687 -7.64 -4.52 -15.65
CA VAL A 687 -6.50 -5.39 -15.31
C VAL A 687 -6.98 -6.60 -14.52
N PHE A 688 -7.80 -6.41 -13.48
CA PHE A 688 -8.34 -7.53 -12.70
C PHE A 688 -9.30 -8.39 -13.53
N ALA A 689 -10.21 -7.78 -14.30
CA ALA A 689 -11.16 -8.52 -15.14
C ALA A 689 -10.47 -9.36 -16.23
N ALA A 690 -9.27 -8.99 -16.68
CA ALA A 690 -8.52 -9.77 -17.67
C ALA A 690 -8.08 -11.14 -17.15
N PHE A 691 -7.96 -11.34 -15.82
CA PHE A 691 -7.64 -12.63 -15.21
C PHE A 691 -8.86 -13.53 -14.99
N VAL A 692 -10.08 -13.06 -15.29
CA VAL A 692 -11.32 -13.81 -15.05
C VAL A 692 -11.57 -14.92 -16.11
N PRO A 693 -11.38 -14.71 -17.42
CA PRO A 693 -11.69 -15.73 -18.42
C PRO A 693 -10.74 -16.93 -18.40
N GLU A 694 -9.42 -16.70 -18.31
CA GLU A 694 -8.38 -17.75 -18.39
C GLU A 694 -7.63 -17.99 -17.06
N GLY A 695 -8.03 -17.35 -15.96
CA GLY A 695 -7.48 -17.68 -14.64
C GLY A 695 -7.76 -19.13 -14.24
N ASP A 696 -6.96 -19.69 -13.34
CA ASP A 696 -7.26 -20.99 -12.73
C ASP A 696 -8.39 -20.86 -11.69
N ALA A 697 -8.87 -21.99 -11.16
CA ALA A 697 -9.93 -22.02 -10.13
C ALA A 697 -9.59 -21.18 -8.88
N SER A 698 -8.29 -20.94 -8.62
CA SER A 698 -7.82 -20.12 -7.51
C SER A 698 -7.87 -18.61 -7.80
N ILE A 699 -7.48 -18.19 -9.01
CA ILE A 699 -7.34 -16.77 -9.37
C ILE A 699 -8.65 -16.16 -9.87
N LYS A 700 -9.48 -16.88 -10.64
CA LYS A 700 -10.73 -16.30 -11.19
C LYS A 700 -11.62 -15.65 -10.11
N PRO A 701 -11.87 -16.29 -8.94
CA PRO A 701 -12.70 -15.69 -7.90
C PRO A 701 -12.06 -14.46 -7.27
N ILE A 702 -10.74 -14.47 -7.05
CA ILE A 702 -9.98 -13.33 -6.50
C ILE A 702 -10.05 -12.16 -7.50
N ALA A 703 -9.76 -12.42 -8.77
CA ALA A 703 -9.77 -11.42 -9.83
C ALA A 703 -11.16 -10.77 -10.01
N LEU A 704 -12.23 -11.57 -10.05
CA LEU A 704 -13.60 -11.06 -10.13
C LEU A 704 -13.96 -10.23 -8.89
N GLY A 705 -13.66 -10.76 -7.70
CA GLY A 705 -13.94 -10.08 -6.45
C GLY A 705 -13.21 -8.74 -6.32
N LEU A 706 -11.94 -8.67 -6.76
CA LEU A 706 -11.19 -7.42 -6.83
C LEU A 706 -11.77 -6.44 -7.86
N ALA A 707 -12.11 -6.91 -9.06
CA ALA A 707 -12.71 -6.07 -10.10
C ALA A 707 -14.04 -5.45 -9.66
N VAL A 708 -14.94 -6.26 -9.09
CA VAL A 708 -16.23 -5.80 -8.57
C VAL A 708 -16.05 -4.92 -7.35
N GLY A 709 -15.18 -5.31 -6.42
CA GLY A 709 -14.90 -4.54 -5.21
C GLY A 709 -14.36 -3.15 -5.53
N VAL A 710 -13.41 -3.03 -6.45
CA VAL A 710 -12.88 -1.75 -6.93
C VAL A 710 -13.95 -0.95 -7.67
N PHE A 711 -14.79 -1.58 -8.49
CA PHE A 711 -15.89 -0.90 -9.18
C PHE A 711 -16.88 -0.27 -8.19
N VAL A 712 -17.35 -1.06 -7.22
CA VAL A 712 -18.29 -0.61 -6.19
C VAL A 712 -17.66 0.49 -5.35
N ASP A 713 -16.42 0.29 -4.93
CA ASP A 713 -15.71 1.24 -4.10
C ASP A 713 -15.47 2.57 -4.83
N ALA A 714 -14.91 2.55 -6.04
CA ALA A 714 -14.56 3.77 -6.77
C ALA A 714 -15.80 4.57 -7.20
N PHE A 715 -16.80 3.90 -7.80
CA PHE A 715 -17.95 4.59 -8.40
C PHE A 715 -19.11 4.77 -7.41
N ILE A 716 -19.49 3.73 -6.70
CA ILE A 716 -20.69 3.77 -5.84
C ILE A 716 -20.33 4.41 -4.50
N VAL A 717 -19.27 3.94 -3.84
CA VAL A 717 -18.87 4.47 -2.54
C VAL A 717 -18.21 5.85 -2.71
N ARG A 718 -17.12 5.95 -3.45
CA ARG A 718 -16.32 7.18 -3.53
C ARG A 718 -16.95 8.29 -4.33
N MET A 719 -17.49 7.99 -5.51
CA MET A 719 -18.08 9.05 -6.35
C MET A 719 -19.49 9.44 -5.94
N THR A 720 -20.16 8.63 -5.10
CA THR A 720 -21.58 8.82 -4.79
C THR A 720 -21.82 8.90 -3.28
N LEU A 721 -21.49 7.87 -2.50
CA LEU A 721 -21.72 7.86 -1.05
C LEU A 721 -20.88 8.92 -0.31
N VAL A 722 -19.60 9.04 -0.62
CA VAL A 722 -18.67 9.92 0.10
C VAL A 722 -19.07 11.41 0.02
N PRO A 723 -19.33 12.00 -1.16
CA PRO A 723 -19.79 13.38 -1.25
C PRO A 723 -21.12 13.62 -0.52
N ALA A 724 -22.05 12.66 -0.58
CA ALA A 724 -23.34 12.76 0.10
C ALA A 724 -23.20 12.75 1.63
N VAL A 725 -22.34 11.88 2.17
CA VAL A 725 -22.06 11.80 3.62
C VAL A 725 -21.33 13.06 4.10
N LEU A 726 -20.33 13.55 3.35
CA LEU A 726 -19.63 14.80 3.69
C LEU A 726 -20.58 16.00 3.66
N GLN A 727 -21.49 16.06 2.68
CA GLN A 727 -22.52 17.09 2.60
C GLN A 727 -23.48 17.06 3.80
N LEU A 728 -23.79 15.86 4.33
CA LEU A 728 -24.61 15.69 5.53
C LEU A 728 -23.88 16.18 6.80
N LEU A 729 -22.59 15.86 6.92
CA LEU A 729 -21.76 16.21 8.07
C LEU A 729 -21.37 17.70 8.09
N GLY A 730 -21.23 18.34 6.92
CA GLY A 730 -20.79 19.73 6.79
C GLY A 730 -19.45 19.96 7.49
N ASP A 731 -19.35 21.05 8.26
CA ASP A 731 -18.12 21.42 8.99
C ASP A 731 -17.73 20.39 10.06
N LYS A 732 -18.70 19.61 10.57
CA LYS A 732 -18.43 18.54 11.55
C LYS A 732 -17.64 17.38 10.96
N ALA A 733 -17.59 17.24 9.62
CA ALA A 733 -16.78 16.23 8.96
C ALA A 733 -15.29 16.34 9.32
N TRP A 734 -14.83 17.53 9.69
CA TRP A 734 -13.42 17.84 9.98
C TRP A 734 -13.13 17.97 11.48
N TRP A 735 -14.06 17.54 12.33
CA TRP A 735 -13.91 17.64 13.77
C TRP A 735 -12.98 16.55 14.34
N MET A 736 -12.16 16.95 15.32
CA MET A 736 -11.28 16.06 16.08
C MET A 736 -11.23 16.45 17.57
N PRO A 737 -11.25 15.50 18.51
CA PRO A 737 -11.02 15.76 19.93
C PRO A 737 -9.61 16.30 20.20
N ARG A 738 -9.51 17.32 21.06
CA ARG A 738 -8.22 17.98 21.38
C ARG A 738 -7.17 17.08 22.00
N TRP A 739 -7.59 16.09 22.79
CA TRP A 739 -6.66 15.13 23.40
C TRP A 739 -6.01 14.25 22.33
N LEU A 740 -6.78 13.86 21.31
CA LEU A 740 -6.31 13.01 20.22
C LEU A 740 -5.40 13.80 19.27
N ASP A 741 -5.78 15.05 18.95
CA ASP A 741 -4.96 15.97 18.13
C ASP A 741 -3.58 16.26 18.76
N ARG A 742 -3.46 16.15 20.09
CA ARG A 742 -2.21 16.34 20.83
C ARG A 742 -1.29 15.12 20.80
N ILE A 743 -1.86 13.92 20.74
CA ILE A 743 -1.11 12.65 20.75
C ILE A 743 -0.67 12.28 19.33
N LEU A 744 -1.51 12.55 18.32
CA LEU A 744 -1.24 12.13 16.96
C LEU A 744 -0.19 13.03 16.27
N PRO A 745 0.90 12.45 15.72
CA PRO A 745 1.86 13.19 14.92
C PRO A 745 1.20 13.85 13.69
N SER A 746 1.70 15.00 13.27
CA SER A 746 1.24 15.69 12.05
C SER A 746 2.05 15.25 10.83
N PHE A 747 1.39 14.70 9.81
CA PHE A 747 1.99 14.45 8.50
C PHE A 747 1.46 15.43 7.46
N ASP A 748 2.37 16.13 6.79
CA ASP A 748 2.07 16.95 5.62
C ASP A 748 2.02 16.03 4.39
N VAL A 749 0.83 15.53 4.08
CA VAL A 749 0.56 14.61 2.95
C VAL A 749 0.41 15.37 1.63
N GLU A 750 0.01 16.65 1.67
CA GLU A 750 -0.32 17.44 0.47
C GLU A 750 0.81 18.38 0.04
N GLY A 751 1.79 18.61 0.92
CA GLY A 751 2.93 19.48 0.63
C GLY A 751 2.64 20.96 0.87
N ASP A 752 1.59 21.30 1.63
CA ASP A 752 1.22 22.68 1.99
C ASP A 752 2.40 23.43 2.59
N GLY A 753 3.16 22.73 3.45
CA GLY A 753 4.35 23.26 4.07
C GLY A 753 5.44 23.63 3.08
N LEU A 754 5.65 22.77 2.09
CA LEU A 754 6.63 22.96 1.02
C LEU A 754 6.18 24.04 0.03
N GLN A 755 4.89 24.05 -0.34
CA GLN A 755 4.31 25.04 -1.22
C GLN A 755 4.51 26.45 -0.63
N LYS A 756 4.24 26.63 0.67
CA LYS A 756 4.48 27.89 1.37
C LYS A 756 5.98 28.23 1.46
N GLU A 757 6.85 27.24 1.59
CA GLU A 757 8.32 27.42 1.54
C GLU A 757 8.79 27.88 0.15
N LEU A 758 8.19 27.36 -0.93
CA LEU A 758 8.47 27.77 -2.31
C LEU A 758 7.90 29.16 -2.64
N GLU A 759 6.68 29.46 -2.19
CA GLU A 759 6.06 30.79 -2.33
C GLU A 759 6.87 31.87 -1.61
N LEU A 760 7.44 31.53 -0.44
CA LEU A 760 8.24 32.43 0.38
C LEU A 760 9.75 32.27 0.18
N ALA A 761 10.18 31.56 -0.87
CA ALA A 761 11.60 31.31 -1.13
C ALA A 761 12.36 32.63 -1.26
N ASP A 762 11.80 33.56 -2.04
CA ASP A 762 12.35 34.89 -2.29
C ASP A 762 11.83 35.97 -1.32
N TRP A 763 10.96 35.61 -0.36
CA TRP A 763 10.49 36.54 0.67
C TRP A 763 11.52 36.63 1.82
N PRO A 764 11.81 37.80 2.41
CA PRO A 764 11.15 39.09 2.24
C PRO A 764 11.57 39.91 1.01
N ALA A 765 12.74 39.63 0.42
CA ALA A 765 13.16 40.18 -0.87
C ALA A 765 14.15 39.20 -1.56
N PRO A 766 14.19 39.15 -2.91
CA PRO A 766 15.13 38.30 -3.63
C PRO A 766 16.58 38.58 -3.20
N GLY A 767 17.29 37.57 -2.71
CA GLY A 767 18.68 37.71 -2.25
C GLY A 767 18.89 38.40 -0.90
N SER A 768 17.84 38.62 -0.08
CA SER A 768 18.00 39.23 1.25
C SER A 768 18.89 38.36 2.17
N ARG A 769 19.82 38.99 2.90
CA ARG A 769 20.64 38.35 3.95
C ARG A 769 19.94 38.26 5.31
N SER A 770 18.61 38.38 5.36
CA SER A 770 17.86 38.33 6.62
C SER A 770 17.94 36.93 7.23
N ILE A 771 18.51 36.82 8.42
CA ILE A 771 18.53 35.60 9.24
C ILE A 771 17.14 35.31 9.81
N ALA A 772 16.41 36.33 10.25
CA ALA A 772 15.02 36.21 10.64
C ALA A 772 14.17 37.37 10.11
N ALA A 773 12.94 37.07 9.71
CA ALA A 773 11.98 38.06 9.23
C ALA A 773 10.57 37.65 9.63
N ALA A 774 9.76 38.62 10.03
CA ALA A 774 8.35 38.43 10.34
C ALA A 774 7.50 39.58 9.80
N ASP A 775 6.36 39.27 9.19
CA ASP A 775 5.27 40.22 8.88
C ASP A 775 4.00 39.74 9.58
N GLY A 776 3.47 40.57 10.49
CA GLY A 776 2.21 40.33 11.19
C GLY A 776 2.19 39.11 12.12
N LEU A 777 3.31 38.80 12.78
CA LEU A 777 3.44 37.65 13.69
C LEU A 777 2.47 37.79 14.87
N SER A 778 1.69 36.73 15.11
CA SER A 778 0.77 36.63 16.24
C SER A 778 0.92 35.31 17.00
N VAL A 779 0.75 35.37 18.31
CA VAL A 779 0.91 34.24 19.25
C VAL A 779 -0.16 34.35 20.33
N SER A 780 -0.79 33.24 20.67
CA SER A 780 -1.88 33.15 21.64
C SER A 780 -1.65 31.97 22.58
N ALA A 781 -1.92 32.15 23.87
CA ALA A 781 -1.99 31.06 24.83
C ALA A 781 -3.44 30.82 25.25
N ARG A 782 -3.92 29.57 25.13
CA ARG A 782 -5.28 29.16 25.54
C ARG A 782 -6.41 30.02 24.91
N ARG A 783 -6.23 30.48 23.66
CA ARG A 783 -7.11 31.41 22.91
C ARG A 783 -7.08 32.87 23.36
N THR A 784 -6.25 33.20 24.34
CA THR A 784 -5.94 34.58 24.72
C THR A 784 -4.74 35.03 23.89
N PRO A 785 -4.85 36.09 23.07
CA PRO A 785 -3.75 36.63 22.28
C PRO A 785 -2.69 37.22 23.21
N ILE A 786 -1.43 36.78 23.06
CA ILE A 786 -0.27 37.34 23.77
C ILE A 786 0.44 38.37 22.86
N LEU A 787 0.63 38.01 21.58
CA LEU A 787 1.24 38.87 20.56
C LEU A 787 0.30 39.03 19.38
N ARG A 788 0.24 40.23 18.82
CA ARG A 788 -0.50 40.53 17.61
C ARG A 788 0.32 41.43 16.68
N ASP A 789 0.29 41.10 15.40
CA ASP A 789 0.81 41.93 14.31
C ASP A 789 2.27 42.41 14.46
N VAL A 790 3.16 41.57 14.99
CA VAL A 790 4.57 41.92 15.19
C VAL A 790 5.35 41.74 13.88
N SER A 791 6.02 42.79 13.42
CA SER A 791 6.83 42.74 12.20
C SER A 791 8.27 43.19 12.46
N PHE A 792 9.24 42.44 11.96
CA PHE A 792 10.67 42.77 12.11
C PHE A 792 11.52 42.16 10.99
N ARG A 793 12.75 42.65 10.87
CA ARG A 793 13.83 42.09 10.05
C ARG A 793 15.08 42.00 10.91
N LEU A 794 15.82 40.92 10.76
CA LEU A 794 17.05 40.64 11.48
C LEU A 794 18.07 40.10 10.49
N GLY A 795 19.11 40.88 10.23
CA GLY A 795 20.23 40.56 9.36
C GLY A 795 21.29 39.66 10.00
N ASP A 796 22.35 39.42 9.24
CA ASP A 796 23.57 38.76 9.72
C ASP A 796 24.46 39.75 10.47
N GLY A 797 24.96 39.38 11.65
CA GLY A 797 25.73 40.27 12.52
C GLY A 797 24.88 41.22 13.38
N GLU A 798 23.56 41.21 13.25
CA GLU A 798 22.65 42.11 13.98
C GLU A 798 22.15 41.52 15.30
N ALA A 799 21.72 42.41 16.21
CA ALA A 799 21.05 42.06 17.46
C ALA A 799 19.61 42.63 17.50
N LEU A 800 18.61 41.76 17.68
CA LEU A 800 17.22 42.16 17.88
C LEU A 800 16.91 42.30 19.36
N ILE A 801 16.66 43.52 19.83
CA ILE A 801 16.22 43.81 21.20
C ILE A 801 14.70 43.83 21.23
N VAL A 802 14.10 42.94 22.01
CA VAL A 802 12.66 42.85 22.22
C VAL A 802 12.34 43.36 23.62
N HIS A 803 11.61 44.47 23.72
CA HIS A 803 11.31 45.06 25.01
C HIS A 803 9.85 45.49 25.14
N GLY A 804 9.33 45.51 26.37
CA GLY A 804 7.95 45.88 26.67
C GLY A 804 7.64 45.75 28.16
N PRO A 805 6.50 46.30 28.62
CA PRO A 805 6.14 46.31 30.03
C PRO A 805 5.81 44.90 30.58
N ASP A 806 5.52 43.93 29.71
CA ASP A 806 5.25 42.53 30.07
C ASP A 806 6.36 41.60 29.54
N ARG A 807 7.12 40.98 30.46
CA ARG A 807 8.15 39.96 30.13
C ARG A 807 7.55 38.77 29.39
N THR A 808 6.28 38.45 29.62
CA THR A 808 5.60 37.31 28.99
C THR A 808 5.49 37.49 27.48
N ALA A 809 5.20 38.70 27.01
CA ALA A 809 5.12 39.01 25.59
C ALA A 809 6.50 38.95 24.91
N ALA A 810 7.53 39.49 25.56
CA ALA A 810 8.90 39.45 25.06
C ALA A 810 9.44 38.01 24.97
N LEU A 811 9.23 37.20 26.02
CA LEU A 811 9.53 35.77 26.01
C LEU A 811 8.74 35.02 24.94
N ALA A 812 7.45 35.33 24.77
CA ALA A 812 6.62 34.69 23.74
C ALA A 812 7.16 34.95 22.33
N LEU A 813 7.66 36.16 22.05
CA LEU A 813 8.25 36.51 20.76
C LEU A 813 9.58 35.78 20.57
N LEU A 814 10.46 35.80 21.56
CA LEU A 814 11.73 35.08 21.53
C LEU A 814 11.53 33.58 21.31
N MET A 815 10.58 32.98 22.02
CA MET A 815 10.25 31.56 21.86
C MET A 815 9.58 31.26 20.52
N ALA A 816 8.82 32.20 19.94
CA ALA A 816 8.29 32.07 18.58
C ALA A 816 9.40 32.11 17.52
N ILE A 817 10.31 33.09 17.59
CA ILE A 817 11.44 33.24 16.66
C ILE A 817 12.34 32.00 16.70
N THR A 818 12.62 31.48 17.89
CA THR A 818 13.47 30.29 18.04
C THR A 818 12.72 28.96 17.84
N GLY A 819 11.48 29.01 17.32
CA GLY A 819 10.69 27.85 16.94
C GLY A 819 10.19 27.00 18.12
N ARG A 820 10.20 27.52 19.35
CA ARG A 820 9.78 26.84 20.59
C ARG A 820 8.33 27.12 20.98
N THR A 821 7.71 28.15 20.39
CA THR A 821 6.27 28.47 20.53
C THR A 821 5.55 28.41 19.18
N ARG A 822 4.27 28.05 19.20
CA ARG A 822 3.44 28.01 17.99
C ARG A 822 3.01 29.43 17.60
N ILE A 823 3.15 29.75 16.32
CA ILE A 823 2.70 30.99 15.71
C ILE A 823 1.28 30.77 15.18
N ASP A 824 0.36 31.68 15.49
CA ASP A 824 -1.06 31.58 15.11
C ASP A 824 -1.37 32.31 13.79
N GLY A 825 -0.58 33.32 13.45
CA GLY A 825 -0.74 34.10 12.21
C GLY A 825 0.50 34.92 11.88
N GLY A 826 0.53 35.44 10.65
CA GLY A 826 1.68 36.15 10.08
C GLY A 826 2.57 35.27 9.21
N THR A 827 3.52 35.91 8.52
CA THR A 827 4.53 35.26 7.68
C THR A 827 5.88 35.39 8.36
N VAL A 828 6.51 34.25 8.69
CA VAL A 828 7.74 34.24 9.49
C VAL A 828 8.76 33.28 8.89
N LYS A 829 9.99 33.76 8.67
CA LYS A 829 11.12 32.97 8.19
C LYS A 829 12.31 33.14 9.13
N VAL A 830 12.91 32.04 9.58
CA VAL A 830 14.04 32.03 10.52
C VAL A 830 15.08 31.02 10.08
N ALA A 831 16.35 31.43 10.02
CA ALA A 831 17.49 30.61 9.57
C ALA A 831 17.24 29.91 8.21
N GLY A 832 16.53 30.61 7.31
CA GLY A 832 16.13 30.12 5.99
C GLY A 832 14.88 29.24 5.96
N PHE A 833 14.22 28.99 7.09
CA PHE A 833 13.06 28.12 7.19
C PHE A 833 11.78 28.86 7.55
N VAL A 834 10.65 28.48 6.94
CA VAL A 834 9.34 29.09 7.20
C VAL A 834 8.68 28.49 8.44
N LEU A 835 8.22 29.34 9.35
CA LEU A 835 7.45 28.95 10.53
C LEU A 835 5.94 29.10 10.28
N PRO A 836 5.08 28.26 10.88
CA PRO A 836 5.41 27.20 11.85
C PRO A 836 5.89 25.86 11.23
N THR A 837 5.80 25.71 9.90
CA THR A 837 6.04 24.45 9.15
C THR A 837 7.36 23.76 9.51
N ARG A 838 8.45 24.52 9.66
CA ARG A 838 9.81 24.00 9.89
C ARG A 838 10.32 24.27 11.31
N GLY A 839 9.42 24.33 12.30
CA GLY A 839 9.79 24.63 13.69
C GLY A 839 10.89 23.74 14.28
N SER A 840 10.91 22.44 13.96
CA SER A 840 11.98 21.53 14.43
C SER A 840 13.35 21.86 13.83
N ALA A 841 13.40 22.24 12.55
CA ALA A 841 14.64 22.63 11.88
C ALA A 841 15.17 23.97 12.43
N VAL A 842 14.27 24.93 12.71
CA VAL A 842 14.62 26.19 13.40
C VAL A 842 15.16 25.91 14.80
N ARG A 843 14.51 25.03 15.58
CA ARG A 843 15.01 24.65 16.92
C ARG A 843 16.40 24.02 16.90
N SER A 844 16.72 23.22 15.87
CA SER A 844 18.05 22.63 15.72
C SER A 844 19.16 23.64 15.38
N ARG A 845 18.80 24.84 14.93
CA ARG A 845 19.72 25.91 14.54
C ARG A 845 19.67 27.13 15.47
N THR A 846 18.90 27.07 16.56
CA THR A 846 18.72 28.20 17.48
C THR A 846 18.86 27.73 18.92
N SER A 847 19.57 28.51 19.73
CA SER A 847 19.75 28.27 21.16
C SER A 847 19.04 29.36 21.95
N VAL A 848 18.56 29.02 23.16
CA VAL A 848 17.93 29.99 24.07
C VAL A 848 18.53 29.80 25.45
N VAL A 849 18.91 30.91 26.09
CA VAL A 849 19.36 30.98 27.48
C VAL A 849 18.42 31.89 28.23
N ARG A 850 17.94 31.43 29.38
CA ARG A 850 17.07 32.21 30.27
C ARG A 850 17.86 32.69 31.46
N LEU A 851 18.23 33.97 31.46
CA LEU A 851 19.17 34.53 32.43
C LEU A 851 18.53 34.71 33.81
N ASP A 852 17.20 34.79 33.88
CA ASP A 852 16.42 34.84 35.13
C ASP A 852 16.40 33.49 35.89
N HIS A 853 16.73 32.38 35.22
CA HIS A 853 16.78 31.03 35.81
C HIS A 853 18.19 30.43 35.84
N ALA A 854 19.21 31.19 35.39
CA ALA A 854 20.56 30.68 35.27
C ALA A 854 21.32 30.81 36.60
N GLU A 855 21.77 29.69 37.17
CA GLU A 855 22.68 29.69 38.33
C GLU A 855 24.11 30.10 37.93
N THR A 856 24.52 29.77 36.69
CA THR A 856 25.83 30.14 36.12
C THR A 856 25.66 30.73 34.72
N PRO A 857 25.27 32.02 34.60
CA PRO A 857 24.89 32.64 33.33
C PRO A 857 25.95 32.54 32.23
N VAL A 858 27.22 32.71 32.59
CA VAL A 858 28.36 32.65 31.65
C VAL A 858 28.52 31.25 31.05
N GLU A 859 28.39 30.19 31.86
CA GLU A 859 28.57 28.81 31.41
C GLU A 859 27.38 28.33 30.57
N ASP A 860 26.17 28.79 30.90
CA ASP A 860 24.98 28.48 30.10
C ASP A 860 25.01 29.16 28.72
N VAL A 861 25.51 30.40 28.63
CA VAL A 861 25.79 31.06 27.35
C VAL A 861 26.86 30.31 26.56
N ARG A 862 27.96 29.90 27.20
CA ARG A 862 29.01 29.10 26.56
C ARG A 862 28.49 27.77 26.02
N ARG A 863 27.68 27.06 26.81
CA ARG A 863 27.04 25.79 26.42
C ARG A 863 26.09 25.99 25.24
N ALA A 864 25.31 27.07 25.24
CA ALA A 864 24.41 27.42 24.14
C ALA A 864 25.15 27.78 22.85
N LEU A 865 26.34 28.39 22.94
CA LEU A 865 27.21 28.73 21.81
C LEU A 865 27.99 27.51 21.27
N ALA A 866 28.26 26.50 22.10
CA ALA A 866 28.97 25.28 21.69
C ALA A 866 28.27 24.53 20.55
N SER A 867 26.95 24.66 20.41
CA SER A 867 26.18 24.08 19.31
C SER A 867 26.27 24.88 18.00
N SER A 868 27.06 25.97 17.95
CA SER A 868 27.18 26.87 16.80
C SER A 868 25.81 27.32 16.23
N PRO A 869 24.92 27.92 17.05
CA PRO A 869 23.60 28.32 16.59
C PRO A 869 23.68 29.45 15.56
N VAL A 870 22.68 29.54 14.67
CA VAL A 870 22.48 30.67 13.76
C VAL A 870 21.85 31.85 14.49
N ILE A 871 21.00 31.57 15.50
CA ILE A 871 20.45 32.59 16.39
C ILE A 871 20.62 32.15 17.85
N LEU A 872 21.16 33.04 18.67
CA LEU A 872 21.14 32.91 20.12
C LEU A 872 20.06 33.83 20.70
N GLY A 873 19.09 33.26 21.42
CA GLY A 873 18.11 33.99 22.22
C GLY A 873 18.57 34.15 23.66
N LEU A 874 18.67 35.37 24.16
CA LEU A 874 18.90 35.68 25.58
C LEU A 874 17.61 36.25 26.17
N ASP A 875 17.02 35.53 27.13
CA ASP A 875 15.81 35.96 27.80
C ASP A 875 16.12 36.64 29.13
N ALA A 876 15.37 37.69 29.46
CA ALA A 876 15.47 38.46 30.69
C ALA A 876 16.88 39.04 30.95
N ALA A 877 17.47 39.68 29.94
CA ALA A 877 18.82 40.24 30.05
C ALA A 877 18.99 41.32 31.14
N ASP A 878 17.90 41.93 31.56
CA ASP A 878 17.80 42.89 32.67
C ASP A 878 17.83 42.22 34.06
N SER A 879 17.66 40.90 34.18
CA SER A 879 17.78 40.20 35.47
C SER A 879 19.24 39.95 35.88
N LEU A 880 20.19 40.05 34.95
CA LEU A 880 21.60 39.83 35.23
C LEU A 880 22.21 41.13 35.79
N THR A 881 22.28 41.25 37.12
CA THR A 881 22.71 42.49 37.79
C THR A 881 24.20 42.53 38.12
N ASP A 882 24.91 41.40 38.15
CA ASP A 882 26.35 41.36 38.48
C ASP A 882 27.19 41.93 37.31
N PRO A 883 27.90 43.07 37.48
CA PRO A 883 28.71 43.67 36.43
C PRO A 883 29.84 42.78 35.91
N VAL A 884 30.39 41.89 36.77
CA VAL A 884 31.46 40.96 36.39
C VAL A 884 30.92 39.89 35.45
N GLU A 885 29.74 39.35 35.76
CA GLU A 885 29.08 38.36 34.90
C GLU A 885 28.61 38.97 33.58
N ARG A 886 28.02 40.17 33.60
CA ARG A 886 27.64 40.91 32.38
C ARG A 886 28.83 41.10 31.44
N ARG A 887 29.97 41.55 31.97
CA ARG A 887 31.20 41.72 31.17
C ARG A 887 31.72 40.39 30.61
N ARG A 888 31.64 39.29 31.37
CA ARG A 888 32.04 37.96 30.89
C ARG A 888 31.12 37.44 29.79
N VAL A 889 29.80 37.63 29.94
CA VAL A 889 28.82 37.28 28.89
C VAL A 889 29.10 38.10 27.63
N ARG A 890 29.32 39.41 27.74
CA ARG A 890 29.71 40.27 26.60
C ARG A 890 30.95 39.77 25.87
N VAL A 891 31.97 39.31 26.60
CA VAL A 891 33.19 38.73 26.00
C VAL A 891 32.89 37.45 25.22
N GLU A 892 32.06 36.53 25.76
CA GLU A 892 31.69 35.30 25.04
C GLU A 892 30.82 35.59 23.81
N LEU A 893 29.91 36.56 23.89
CA LEU A 893 29.12 37.01 22.73
C LEU A 893 30.01 37.65 21.65
N GLY A 894 30.94 38.53 22.04
CA GLY A 894 31.88 39.16 21.11
C GLY A 894 32.77 38.13 20.40
N ARG A 895 33.23 37.10 21.12
CA ARG A 895 33.94 35.96 20.49
C ARG A 895 33.06 35.22 19.50
N ALA A 896 31.80 34.95 19.83
CA ALA A 896 30.89 34.26 18.93
C ALA A 896 30.64 35.04 17.62
N PHE A 897 30.46 36.36 17.68
CA PHE A 897 30.35 37.20 16.49
C PHE A 897 31.63 37.19 15.64
N ALA A 898 32.81 37.30 16.27
CA ALA A 898 34.09 37.27 15.57
C ALA A 898 34.36 35.90 14.90
N ASP A 899 34.12 34.80 15.62
CA ASP A 899 34.27 33.43 15.11
C ASP A 899 33.28 33.14 13.98
N ALA A 900 32.06 33.67 14.08
CA ALA A 900 31.05 33.53 13.05
C ALA A 900 31.46 34.25 11.76
N ALA A 901 31.88 35.51 11.88
CA ALA A 901 32.38 36.31 10.76
C ALA A 901 33.61 35.67 10.09
N ALA A 902 34.58 35.19 10.88
CA ALA A 902 35.80 34.54 10.38
C ALA A 902 35.49 33.24 9.61
N ALA A 903 34.47 32.49 10.04
CA ALA A 903 34.04 31.26 9.39
C ALA A 903 33.05 31.48 8.23
N GLY A 904 32.64 32.73 7.96
CA GLY A 904 31.59 33.04 6.98
C GLY A 904 30.25 32.39 7.29
N ARG A 905 29.95 32.14 8.57
CA ARG A 905 28.67 31.57 9.02
C ARG A 905 27.72 32.69 9.47
N PRO A 906 26.42 32.59 9.18
CA PRO A 906 25.45 33.56 9.64
C PRO A 906 25.24 33.44 11.17
N PHE A 907 25.24 34.56 11.87
CA PHE A 907 24.96 34.62 13.30
C PHE A 907 24.21 35.90 13.68
N ALA A 908 23.15 35.76 14.46
CA ALA A 908 22.41 36.89 15.02
C ALA A 908 22.05 36.66 16.49
N LEU A 909 21.82 37.76 17.19
CA LEU A 909 21.43 37.76 18.60
C LEU A 909 19.97 38.24 18.73
N VAL A 910 19.19 37.63 19.62
CA VAL A 910 17.86 38.12 20.00
C VAL A 910 17.84 38.25 21.52
N VAL A 911 17.55 39.43 22.05
CA VAL A 911 17.60 39.73 23.48
C VAL A 911 16.22 40.18 23.94
N SER A 912 15.66 39.57 24.98
CA SER A 912 14.45 40.07 25.65
C SER A 912 14.82 40.83 26.93
N CYS A 913 14.17 41.96 27.18
CA CYS A 913 14.33 42.77 28.39
C CYS A 913 13.05 43.58 28.68
N VAL A 914 12.92 44.14 29.88
CA VAL A 914 11.86 45.12 30.19
C VAL A 914 12.26 46.52 29.73
N ASP A 915 13.47 46.94 30.11
CA ASP A 915 14.03 48.25 29.77
C ASP A 915 15.35 48.06 29.01
N PRO A 916 15.49 48.59 27.78
CA PRO A 916 16.72 48.49 27.00
C PRO A 916 17.85 49.40 27.48
N SER A 917 17.59 50.41 28.34
CA SER A 917 18.58 51.44 28.73
C SER A 917 19.85 50.88 29.39
N GLY A 918 19.77 49.70 30.00
CA GLY A 918 20.88 49.04 30.68
C GLY A 918 21.60 47.97 29.87
N LEU A 919 21.41 47.86 28.55
CA LEU A 919 21.98 46.76 27.74
C LEU A 919 23.36 47.03 27.14
N ASP A 920 23.83 48.28 27.15
CA ASP A 920 25.08 48.69 26.48
C ASP A 920 26.34 47.99 27.04
N ASP A 921 26.31 47.58 28.30
CA ASP A 921 27.40 46.86 28.96
C ASP A 921 27.38 45.33 28.69
N LEU A 922 26.30 44.80 28.11
CA LEU A 922 26.08 43.39 27.81
C LEU A 922 26.20 43.07 26.31
N LEU A 923 25.76 43.98 25.44
CA LEU A 923 25.85 43.81 24.00
C LEU A 923 27.30 44.06 23.50
N PRO A 924 27.82 43.24 22.57
CA PRO A 924 29.13 43.49 21.96
C PRO A 924 29.07 44.65 20.96
N ASP A 925 30.14 45.45 20.88
CA ASP A 925 30.21 46.63 19.99
C ASP A 925 30.08 46.29 18.50
N THR A 926 30.30 45.03 18.15
CA THR A 926 30.19 44.51 16.78
C THR A 926 28.76 44.20 16.35
N ALA A 927 27.79 44.22 17.27
CA ALA A 927 26.40 43.93 16.95
C ALA A 927 25.63 45.24 16.69
N GLU A 928 25.00 45.36 15.52
CA GLU A 928 24.10 46.48 15.24
C GLU A 928 22.72 46.22 15.88
N PRO A 929 22.30 47.01 16.90
CA PRO A 929 21.06 46.76 17.61
C PRO A 929 19.85 47.32 16.86
N THR A 930 18.82 46.49 16.70
CA THR A 930 17.48 46.88 16.24
C THR A 930 16.47 46.58 17.34
N ALA A 931 15.58 47.51 17.69
CA ALA A 931 14.59 47.28 18.74
C ALA A 931 13.17 47.07 18.20
N VAL A 932 12.45 46.16 18.85
CA VAL A 932 11.00 45.99 18.70
C VAL A 932 10.37 46.30 20.05
N GLN A 933 9.64 47.42 20.10
CA GLN A 933 8.89 47.82 21.28
C GLN A 933 7.51 47.15 21.25
N LEU A 934 7.22 46.38 22.29
CA LEU A 934 5.94 45.70 22.51
C LEU A 934 5.04 46.59 23.39
N ALA A 935 4.00 47.18 22.80
CA ALA A 935 2.97 47.94 23.51
C ALA A 935 1.76 47.05 23.82
N VAL A 936 1.20 47.13 25.03
CA VAL A 936 0.05 46.32 25.46
C VAL A 936 -1.25 47.09 25.25
N ASP A 937 -2.18 46.49 24.51
CA ASP A 937 -3.52 47.05 24.26
C ASP A 937 -4.47 46.87 25.46
N SER A 938 -5.62 47.57 25.43
CA SER A 938 -6.67 47.48 26.46
C SER A 938 -7.22 46.07 26.72
N ASP A 939 -7.07 45.16 25.76
CA ASP A 939 -7.48 43.76 25.83
C ASP A 939 -6.37 42.82 26.36
N GLY A 940 -5.18 43.35 26.69
CA GLY A 940 -4.05 42.60 27.26
C GLY A 940 -3.11 41.92 26.25
N ALA A 941 -3.25 42.19 24.94
CA ALA A 941 -2.37 41.67 23.89
C ALA A 941 -1.29 42.69 23.51
N ALA A 942 -0.06 42.24 23.24
CA ALA A 942 1.04 43.12 22.85
C ALA A 942 1.23 43.24 21.33
N HIS A 943 1.44 44.46 20.83
CA HIS A 943 1.74 44.81 19.45
C HIS A 943 3.15 45.36 19.30
N GLY A 944 3.85 45.02 18.22
CA GLY A 944 5.27 45.35 18.04
C GLY A 944 5.52 46.34 16.90
N THR A 945 6.08 47.52 17.23
CA THR A 945 6.51 48.51 16.23
C THR A 945 8.04 48.54 16.17
N PRO A 946 8.68 48.40 14.98
CA PRO A 946 10.12 48.51 14.87
C PRO A 946 10.57 49.95 15.13
N SER A 947 11.57 50.13 16.00
CA SER A 947 12.22 51.42 16.26
C SER A 947 13.75 51.25 16.23
N ARG A 948 14.45 52.20 15.62
CA ARG A 948 15.92 52.26 15.71
C ARG A 948 16.29 52.81 17.08
N VAL A 949 17.14 52.11 17.82
CA VAL A 949 17.70 52.60 19.08
C VAL A 949 18.72 53.69 18.74
N LEU A 950 18.47 54.93 19.15
CA LEU A 950 19.48 55.99 19.18
C LEU A 950 20.29 55.80 20.46
N VAL A 951 21.59 55.53 20.32
CA VAL A 951 22.55 55.56 21.43
C VAL A 951 22.85 57.04 21.71
N ASP A 952 22.49 57.51 22.90
CA ASP A 952 22.70 58.89 23.36
C ASP A 952 24.17 59.07 23.81
N ASP A 953 24.95 59.87 23.08
CA ASP A 953 26.27 60.34 23.52
C ASP A 953 26.07 61.56 24.46
N HIS A 954 26.37 61.39 25.75
CA HIS A 954 26.28 62.47 26.74
C HIS A 954 27.48 63.43 26.69
N ALA A 955 27.17 64.70 26.38
CA ALA A 955 27.63 65.95 27.00
C ALA A 955 29.13 66.19 27.33
N GLU A 956 29.76 67.11 26.59
CA GLU A 956 30.75 68.06 27.12
C GLU A 956 30.57 69.46 26.48
N THR A 957 30.94 70.49 27.25
CA THR A 957 30.51 71.92 27.27
C THR A 957 31.01 72.86 26.15
N PRO A 958 30.46 74.11 26.04
CA PRO A 958 30.69 75.05 24.93
C PRO A 958 31.74 76.15 25.18
N ASP A 959 32.54 76.48 24.15
CA ASP A 959 33.29 77.73 23.83
C ASP A 959 34.42 77.30 22.86
N GLU A 960 34.84 77.94 21.76
CA GLU A 960 34.74 79.28 21.15
C GLU A 960 35.06 79.10 19.63
N PRO A 961 34.85 80.11 18.75
CA PRO A 961 34.85 79.93 17.30
C PRO A 961 36.21 80.26 16.64
N ALA A 962 36.60 79.50 15.60
CA ALA A 962 37.60 79.98 14.63
C ALA A 962 37.47 79.28 13.26
N ASP A 963 37.28 80.13 12.25
CA ASP A 963 37.44 80.02 10.80
C ASP A 963 38.28 78.85 10.22
N HIS A 964 37.76 78.17 9.19
CA HIS A 964 38.15 78.45 7.78
C HIS A 964 37.41 77.60 6.73
N HIS A 965 37.28 78.21 5.55
CA HIS A 965 36.51 77.83 4.36
C HIS A 965 37.16 76.70 3.49
N PRO A 966 36.50 76.24 2.39
CA PRO A 966 36.52 74.88 1.86
C PRO A 966 37.28 74.75 0.53
N THR A 967 37.42 73.50 0.05
CA THR A 967 37.62 73.00 -1.35
C THR A 967 38.40 71.67 -1.25
N ALA A 968 38.46 70.72 -2.17
CA ALA A 968 37.71 70.29 -3.35
C ALA A 968 38.42 69.01 -3.86
N HIS A 969 37.65 68.01 -4.31
CA HIS A 969 37.86 67.22 -5.54
C HIS A 969 39.14 66.38 -5.84
N LEU A 970 38.86 65.14 -6.29
CA LEU A 970 39.38 64.40 -7.47
C LEU A 970 40.40 63.24 -7.32
N GLU A 971 39.85 62.03 -7.56
CA GLU A 971 40.24 61.00 -8.55
C GLU A 971 41.72 60.72 -8.89
N LYS A 972 42.05 59.41 -8.94
CA LYS A 972 42.58 58.79 -10.18
C LYS A 972 42.43 57.26 -10.20
N ALA A 973 41.90 56.78 -11.33
CA ALA A 973 41.77 55.38 -11.75
C ALA A 973 43.03 54.84 -12.46
N ASN A 974 43.20 53.50 -12.49
CA ASN A 974 43.48 52.70 -13.70
C ASN A 974 43.81 51.23 -13.39
N ALA A 975 42.96 50.28 -13.84
CA ALA A 975 43.32 49.05 -14.57
C ALA A 975 42.08 48.16 -14.83
N ARG A 976 41.34 48.54 -15.88
CA ARG A 976 40.35 47.87 -16.76
C ARG A 976 39.18 47.08 -16.18
#